data_AF-A0A834DMB2-F1
#
_entry.id   AF-A0A834DMB2-F1
#
_cell.length_a   1.000
_cell.length_b   1.000
_cell.length_c   1.000
_cell.angle_alpha   90.00
_cell.angle_beta   90.00
_cell.angle_gamma   90.00
#
_symmetry.space_group_name_H-M   'P 1'
#
loop_
_entity.id
_entity.type
_entity.pdbx_description
1 polymer ?
#
loop_
_entity_poly.entity_id
_entity_poly.type
_entity_poly.pdbx_seq_one_letter_code
_entity_poly.pdbx_strand_id
1 'polypeptide(L)'
;MCDYRSEGWWTLLTSILTTALKCAYLMAQLKDYITYSLELLGRASTLKDDQKSRIEKNLINVLMNESPDPEPDCDALAVKTAQKLWADRISLAGSNVFTIGVQDFVPFVQCKAKFHAPSFHVDVPVQLDVYLRADCPHPVRFSRLCVGFNNQEYNQLCVIQEASRASEVLENTTQGRMCLVPGKTRKFLFKFVAKTEDVGKKIEITSVDLVLGHETGRCVVLSWQGGGGDAASSQEALQAARSFRRRPRLPDSEVHWDSVVVQASTMIISRVPNVSVQLRHDPPALTNEMYCLAVTVRSQEKSPIRDVKLTAGLKPGQDANLTQKTQVTLRGTELCDESCPALLTDVPVGDLQPGEQLEKTLYVRCGTVGSRMFLVYVSYLINTTIEDKEIVCKCHKDETVTIETVFPFDVAVKFVSTKFEHLERVYADIPFLLMTDLLSASPWALTIASSELQLAPSMTSVDQPESQLDRVVLQTGESASECFCLRCPAAGTGDGGVATGHYVVSWKRASAAPDIPVVSTVVTLPHVIVESIPLHVNADLPPFGRVRESLPVRYHLQNTTDLVQDVEISVEPSDAFMFSGLKQIRLRILPGTAQEMLYNFYPLMAGCQQLPSLHISLLRFPGFTHQLLRRFIPTSIFVKPQGRLVDDASIAAA
;
A
#
# COMPACT_ATOMS: atom_id res chain seq x y z
N MET A 1 33.03 -8.96 -48.19
CA MET A 1 34.17 -8.53 -47.33
C MET A 1 33.79 -8.54 -45.85
N CYS A 2 32.58 -8.12 -45.47
CA CYS A 2 32.10 -8.21 -44.08
C CYS A 2 32.15 -9.65 -43.53
N ASP A 3 31.75 -10.65 -44.33
CA ASP A 3 31.77 -12.07 -43.93
C ASP A 3 33.17 -12.61 -43.64
N TYR A 4 34.20 -12.16 -44.38
CA TYR A 4 35.59 -12.56 -44.10
C TYR A 4 36.09 -12.06 -42.75
N ARG A 5 35.57 -10.91 -42.28
CA ARG A 5 35.96 -10.28 -41.02
C ARG A 5 35.26 -10.92 -39.83
N SER A 6 33.97 -11.25 -39.97
CA SER A 6 33.19 -11.90 -38.91
C SER A 6 33.57 -13.37 -38.72
N GLU A 7 33.86 -14.08 -39.82
CA GLU A 7 34.23 -15.51 -39.79
C GLU A 7 35.72 -15.76 -39.55
N GLY A 8 36.56 -14.72 -39.60
CA GLY A 8 37.99 -14.80 -39.25
C GLY A 8 38.90 -15.37 -40.34
N TRP A 9 38.57 -15.16 -41.61
CA TRP A 9 39.39 -15.59 -42.76
C TRP A 9 40.58 -14.64 -43.00
N TRP A 10 41.44 -14.50 -41.99
CA TRP A 10 42.51 -13.50 -41.93
C TRP A 10 43.50 -13.54 -43.11
N THR A 11 43.85 -14.72 -43.61
CA THR A 11 44.78 -14.88 -44.73
C THR A 11 44.22 -14.32 -46.04
N LEU A 12 42.94 -14.63 -46.33
CA LEU A 12 42.25 -14.11 -47.52
C LEU A 12 42.04 -12.60 -47.40
N LEU A 13 41.59 -12.15 -46.22
CA LEU A 13 41.41 -10.72 -45.93
C LEU A 13 42.73 -9.95 -46.10
N THR A 14 43.84 -10.45 -45.56
CA THR A 14 45.16 -9.82 -45.67
C THR A 14 45.61 -9.70 -47.12
N SER A 15 45.40 -10.72 -47.95
CA SER A 15 45.74 -10.70 -49.38
C SER A 15 44.91 -9.65 -50.16
N ILE A 16 43.60 -9.61 -49.90
CA ILE A 16 42.68 -8.65 -50.52
C ILE A 16 43.06 -7.22 -50.11
N LEU A 17 43.26 -6.98 -48.80
CA LEU A 17 43.63 -5.67 -48.27
C LEU A 17 45.01 -5.21 -48.76
N THR A 18 45.98 -6.12 -48.88
CA THR A 18 47.32 -5.79 -49.43
C THR A 18 47.20 -5.34 -50.88
N THR A 19 46.37 -6.00 -51.68
CA THR A 19 46.11 -5.61 -53.06
C THR A 19 45.34 -4.29 -53.13
N ALA A 20 44.35 -4.11 -52.27
CA ALA A 20 43.55 -2.89 -52.18
C ALA A 20 44.39 -1.68 -51.73
N LEU A 21 45.35 -1.87 -50.81
CA LEU A 21 46.31 -0.84 -50.39
C LEU A 21 47.20 -0.39 -51.56
N LYS A 22 47.69 -1.34 -52.38
CA LYS A 22 48.46 -1.03 -53.60
C LYS A 22 47.62 -0.21 -54.58
N CYS A 23 46.38 -0.60 -54.82
CA CYS A 23 45.46 0.15 -55.68
C CYS A 23 45.17 1.55 -55.13
N ALA A 24 44.93 1.67 -53.82
CA ALA A 24 44.68 2.95 -53.15
C ALA A 24 45.90 3.88 -53.23
N TYR A 25 47.12 3.33 -53.14
CA TYR A 25 48.36 4.07 -53.35
C TYR A 25 48.47 4.60 -54.79
N LEU A 26 48.29 3.72 -55.78
CA LEU A 26 48.43 4.07 -57.21
C LEU A 26 47.40 5.11 -57.66
N MET A 27 46.20 5.08 -57.07
CA MET A 27 45.10 6.02 -57.36
C MET A 27 45.09 7.25 -56.43
N ALA A 28 46.04 7.36 -55.50
CA ALA A 28 46.11 8.40 -54.47
C ALA A 28 44.76 8.64 -53.73
N GLN A 29 44.07 7.55 -53.38
CA GLN A 29 42.81 7.59 -52.63
C GLN A 29 43.09 7.58 -51.12
N LEU A 30 43.11 8.77 -50.50
CA LEU A 30 43.51 8.94 -49.10
C LEU A 30 42.68 8.12 -48.11
N LYS A 31 41.34 8.23 -48.20
CA LYS A 31 40.44 7.59 -47.23
C LYS A 31 40.61 6.07 -47.24
N ASP A 32 40.69 5.49 -48.43
CA ASP A 32 40.84 4.05 -48.61
C ASP A 32 42.23 3.59 -48.18
N TYR A 33 43.29 4.34 -48.55
CA TYR A 33 44.65 4.04 -48.13
C TYR A 33 44.79 4.04 -46.60
N ILE A 34 44.22 5.04 -45.92
CA ILE A 34 44.19 5.12 -44.46
C ILE A 34 43.42 3.93 -43.89
N THR A 35 42.20 3.67 -44.37
CA THR A 35 41.35 2.58 -43.84
C THR A 35 42.02 1.22 -43.98
N TYR A 36 42.60 0.90 -45.14
CA TYR A 36 43.31 -0.36 -45.35
C TYR A 36 44.61 -0.44 -44.53
N SER A 37 45.33 0.67 -44.36
CA SER A 37 46.51 0.72 -43.48
C SER A 37 46.12 0.42 -42.03
N LEU A 38 45.05 1.04 -41.52
CA LEU A 38 44.54 0.83 -40.17
C LEU A 38 44.18 -0.65 -39.91
N GLU A 39 43.59 -1.32 -40.90
CA GLU A 39 43.18 -2.72 -40.82
C GLU A 39 44.37 -3.69 -40.95
N LEU A 40 45.30 -3.44 -41.89
CA LEU A 40 46.50 -4.25 -42.10
C LEU A 40 47.51 -4.18 -40.95
N LEU A 41 47.49 -3.09 -40.18
CA LEU A 41 48.27 -2.95 -38.94
C LEU A 41 47.66 -3.72 -37.78
N GLY A 42 46.38 -4.08 -37.86
CA GLY A 42 45.66 -4.72 -36.76
C GLY A 42 45.96 -6.19 -36.56
N ARG A 43 45.32 -6.76 -35.55
CA ARG A 43 45.43 -8.18 -35.18
C ARG A 43 44.87 -9.15 -36.23
N ALA A 44 43.94 -8.68 -37.06
CA ALA A 44 43.33 -9.44 -38.15
C ALA A 44 44.27 -9.68 -39.35
N SER A 45 45.48 -9.12 -39.33
CA SER A 45 46.47 -9.18 -40.41
C SER A 45 47.54 -10.23 -40.15
N THR A 46 47.80 -11.08 -41.15
CA THR A 46 48.85 -12.12 -41.12
C THR A 46 50.22 -11.59 -41.60
N LEU A 47 50.38 -10.27 -41.76
CA LEU A 47 51.65 -9.66 -42.15
C LEU A 47 52.71 -9.78 -41.04
N LYS A 48 53.98 -9.91 -41.44
CA LYS A 48 55.14 -9.86 -40.54
C LYS A 48 55.38 -8.43 -40.03
N ASP A 49 56.05 -8.30 -38.89
CA ASP A 49 56.32 -7.02 -38.24
C ASP A 49 57.10 -6.04 -39.13
N ASP A 50 58.04 -6.51 -39.96
CA ASP A 50 58.75 -5.65 -40.91
C ASP A 50 57.80 -4.98 -41.92
N GLN A 51 56.79 -5.72 -42.39
CA GLN A 51 55.79 -5.22 -43.32
C GLN A 51 54.79 -4.30 -42.63
N LYS A 52 54.37 -4.63 -41.40
CA LYS A 52 53.52 -3.76 -40.58
C LYS A 52 54.23 -2.44 -40.26
N SER A 53 55.50 -2.48 -39.91
CA SER A 53 56.33 -1.30 -39.62
C SER A 53 56.44 -0.36 -40.83
N ARG A 54 56.56 -0.92 -42.03
CA ARG A 54 56.55 -0.14 -43.28
C ARG A 54 55.20 0.55 -43.51
N ILE A 55 54.09 -0.19 -43.36
CA ILE A 55 52.74 0.37 -43.50
C ILE A 55 52.49 1.45 -42.44
N GLU A 56 52.95 1.24 -41.21
CA GLU A 56 52.85 2.19 -40.10
C GLU A 56 53.61 3.48 -40.39
N LYS A 57 54.86 3.38 -40.87
CA LYS A 57 55.64 4.54 -41.31
C LYS A 57 54.91 5.33 -42.40
N ASN A 58 54.38 4.62 -43.41
CA ASN A 58 53.61 5.25 -44.47
C ASN A 58 52.33 5.92 -43.97
N LEU A 59 51.61 5.30 -43.03
CA LEU A 59 50.44 5.89 -42.40
C LEU A 59 50.79 7.17 -41.64
N ILE A 60 51.88 7.16 -40.87
CA ILE A 60 52.38 8.34 -40.14
C ILE A 60 52.72 9.46 -41.13
N ASN A 61 53.46 9.17 -42.20
CA ASN A 61 53.77 10.16 -43.25
C ASN A 61 52.48 10.77 -43.82
N VAL A 62 51.49 9.93 -44.14
CA VAL A 62 50.19 10.39 -44.66
C VAL A 62 49.44 11.26 -43.65
N LEU A 63 49.51 10.95 -42.36
CA LEU A 63 48.94 11.78 -41.28
C LEU A 63 49.68 13.11 -41.11
N MET A 64 50.99 13.14 -41.35
CA MET A 64 51.84 14.35 -41.32
C MET A 64 51.76 15.18 -42.63
N ASN A 65 50.84 14.83 -43.53
CA ASN A 65 50.69 15.44 -44.86
C ASN A 65 51.91 15.27 -45.79
N GLU A 66 52.63 14.16 -45.65
CA GLU A 66 53.74 13.74 -46.51
C GLU A 66 53.30 12.61 -47.46
N SER A 67 54.09 12.33 -48.51
CA SER A 67 53.79 11.24 -49.45
C SER A 67 54.29 9.89 -48.89
N PRO A 68 53.49 8.82 -48.95
CA PRO A 68 53.93 7.49 -48.53
C PRO A 68 55.01 6.93 -49.48
N ASP A 69 55.90 6.10 -48.93
CA ASP A 69 56.90 5.35 -49.72
C ASP A 69 56.17 4.33 -50.64
N PRO A 70 56.69 4.02 -51.85
CA PRO A 70 56.03 3.11 -52.78
C PRO A 70 55.72 1.73 -52.20
N GLU A 71 54.50 1.24 -52.44
CA GLU A 71 54.11 -0.12 -52.06
C GLU A 71 54.89 -1.17 -52.89
N PRO A 72 55.23 -2.34 -52.33
CA PRO A 72 56.06 -3.35 -52.99
C PRO A 72 55.37 -3.95 -54.23
N ASP A 73 56.17 -4.43 -55.18
CA ASP A 73 55.74 -5.07 -56.43
C ASP A 73 54.86 -4.19 -57.34
N CYS A 74 54.95 -2.85 -57.21
CA CYS A 74 54.32 -1.92 -58.13
C CYS A 74 55.19 -1.65 -59.36
N ASP A 75 54.58 -1.46 -60.53
CA ASP A 75 55.29 -1.06 -61.75
C ASP A 75 55.90 0.34 -61.64
N ALA A 76 57.13 0.51 -62.14
CA ALA A 76 57.90 1.75 -61.98
C ALA A 76 57.28 2.97 -62.68
N LEU A 77 56.55 2.77 -63.79
CA LEU A 77 55.84 3.85 -64.47
C LEU A 77 54.59 4.28 -63.70
N ALA A 78 53.86 3.31 -63.14
CA ALA A 78 52.70 3.55 -62.30
C ALA A 78 53.07 4.30 -61.01
N VAL A 79 54.20 3.94 -60.37
CA VAL A 79 54.72 4.64 -59.17
C VAL A 79 55.04 6.10 -59.45
N LYS A 80 55.69 6.42 -60.57
CA LYS A 80 55.98 7.82 -60.96
C LYS A 80 54.70 8.64 -61.17
N THR A 81 53.66 8.00 -61.70
CA THR A 81 52.35 8.64 -61.89
C THR A 81 51.68 8.87 -60.53
N ALA A 82 51.69 7.87 -59.66
CA ALA A 82 51.14 7.95 -58.31
C ALA A 82 51.83 9.03 -57.46
N GLN A 83 53.16 9.14 -57.52
CA GLN A 83 53.92 10.18 -56.80
C GLN A 83 53.48 11.60 -57.18
N LYS A 84 53.17 11.85 -58.46
CA LYS A 84 52.60 13.13 -58.89
C LYS A 84 51.21 13.35 -58.30
N LEU A 85 50.34 12.34 -58.34
CA LEU A 85 49.00 12.42 -57.75
C LEU A 85 49.05 12.69 -56.24
N TRP A 86 49.99 12.07 -55.50
CA TRP A 86 50.20 12.34 -54.08
C TRP A 86 50.73 13.75 -53.81
N ALA A 87 51.67 14.25 -54.63
CA ALA A 87 52.16 15.63 -54.52
C ALA A 87 51.05 16.67 -54.75
N ASP A 88 50.17 16.42 -55.73
CA ASP A 88 48.99 17.27 -55.99
C ASP A 88 48.04 17.26 -54.79
N ARG A 89 47.80 16.09 -54.19
CA ARG A 89 46.92 15.93 -53.01
C ARG A 89 47.49 16.57 -51.74
N ILE A 90 48.80 16.59 -51.57
CA ILE A 90 49.48 17.28 -50.46
C ILE A 90 49.37 18.79 -50.61
N SER A 91 49.39 19.27 -51.86
CA SER A 91 49.28 20.70 -52.20
C SER A 91 47.85 21.24 -52.10
N LEU A 92 46.83 20.38 -52.20
CA LEU A 92 45.43 20.75 -52.00
C LEU A 92 45.09 20.91 -50.50
N ALA A 93 44.65 22.11 -50.10
CA ALA A 93 44.10 22.42 -48.78
C ALA A 93 42.65 21.87 -48.60
N GLY A 94 42.44 20.59 -48.93
CA GLY A 94 41.15 19.91 -48.75
C GLY A 94 40.89 19.50 -47.29
N SER A 95 39.69 18.96 -47.02
CA SER A 95 39.27 18.47 -45.69
C SER A 95 40.32 17.52 -45.09
N ASN A 96 41.02 18.00 -44.07
CA ASN A 96 42.06 17.26 -43.36
C ASN A 96 41.49 16.29 -42.32
N VAL A 97 40.17 16.26 -42.10
CA VAL A 97 39.53 15.38 -41.12
C VAL A 97 38.82 14.22 -41.83
N PHE A 98 39.15 12.99 -41.43
CA PHE A 98 38.56 11.76 -41.95
C PHE A 98 37.93 10.97 -40.80
N THR A 99 36.60 10.86 -40.79
CA THR A 99 35.89 10.01 -39.83
C THR A 99 35.70 8.61 -40.41
N ILE A 100 36.15 7.61 -39.68
CA ILE A 100 36.11 6.20 -40.05
C ILE A 100 35.34 5.45 -38.97
N GLY A 101 34.18 4.91 -39.33
CA GLY A 101 33.35 4.08 -38.45
C GLY A 101 33.91 2.67 -38.37
N VAL A 102 34.15 2.19 -37.15
CA VAL A 102 34.88 0.93 -36.88
C VAL A 102 33.99 -0.33 -36.97
N GLN A 103 32.69 -0.18 -37.22
CA GLN A 103 31.74 -1.31 -37.20
C GLN A 103 32.00 -2.37 -38.29
N ASP A 104 32.56 -1.95 -39.43
CA ASP A 104 32.65 -2.79 -40.63
C ASP A 104 34.07 -3.32 -40.92
N PHE A 105 35.05 -3.02 -40.06
CA PHE A 105 36.44 -3.45 -40.20
C PHE A 105 37.18 -3.59 -38.85
N VAL A 106 38.37 -4.20 -38.84
CA VAL A 106 39.14 -4.48 -37.61
C VAL A 106 40.39 -3.61 -37.53
N PRO A 107 40.35 -2.42 -36.91
CA PRO A 107 41.51 -1.53 -36.81
C PRO A 107 42.57 -2.08 -35.85
N PHE A 108 43.77 -1.49 -35.92
CA PHE A 108 44.85 -1.80 -34.99
C PHE A 108 44.63 -1.27 -33.56
N VAL A 109 43.67 -0.38 -33.34
CA VAL A 109 43.28 0.09 -32.00
C VAL A 109 41.97 -0.55 -31.61
N GLN A 110 41.95 -1.23 -30.47
CA GLN A 110 40.76 -1.78 -29.85
C GLN A 110 40.23 -0.82 -28.78
N CYS A 111 38.91 -0.75 -28.65
CA CYS A 111 38.24 0.09 -27.66
C CYS A 111 37.16 -0.71 -26.90
N LYS A 112 37.17 -0.60 -25.57
CA LYS A 112 36.08 -1.06 -24.69
C LYS A 112 35.76 0.02 -23.67
N ALA A 113 34.50 0.38 -23.54
CA ALA A 113 34.01 1.34 -22.56
C ALA A 113 33.10 0.65 -21.54
N LYS A 114 33.27 1.02 -20.27
CA LYS A 114 32.58 0.38 -19.15
C LYS A 114 32.21 1.40 -18.09
N PHE A 115 30.90 1.57 -17.84
CA PHE A 115 30.43 2.17 -16.59
C PHE A 115 30.79 1.28 -15.40
N HIS A 116 31.19 1.87 -14.27
CA HIS A 116 31.58 1.09 -13.08
C HIS A 116 30.40 0.32 -12.47
N ALA A 117 29.18 0.85 -12.60
CA ALA A 117 27.96 0.27 -12.04
C ALA A 117 26.81 0.34 -13.06
N PRO A 118 25.86 -0.61 -13.04
CA PRO A 118 24.69 -0.61 -13.93
C PRO A 118 23.67 0.49 -13.56
N SER A 119 23.78 1.00 -12.33
CA SER A 119 23.04 2.16 -11.85
C SER A 119 23.91 3.01 -10.93
N PHE A 120 23.71 4.32 -10.98
CA PHE A 120 24.29 5.28 -10.03
C PHE A 120 23.18 6.08 -9.37
N HIS A 121 23.29 6.31 -8.07
CA HIS A 121 22.47 7.31 -7.42
C HIS A 121 22.85 8.70 -7.94
N VAL A 122 21.87 9.58 -8.10
CA VAL A 122 22.09 10.95 -8.58
C VAL A 122 23.08 11.74 -7.72
N ASP A 123 23.22 11.36 -6.44
CA ASP A 123 24.15 11.99 -5.51
C ASP A 123 25.56 11.37 -5.51
N VAL A 124 25.82 10.43 -6.41
CA VAL A 124 27.13 9.80 -6.63
C VAL A 124 27.60 10.13 -8.04
N PRO A 125 28.84 10.61 -8.23
CA PRO A 125 29.36 10.90 -9.55
C PRO A 125 29.44 9.63 -10.40
N VAL A 126 28.94 9.72 -11.62
CA VAL A 126 28.99 8.64 -12.61
C VAL A 126 30.43 8.45 -13.05
N GLN A 127 30.91 7.21 -12.95
CA GLN A 127 32.25 6.84 -13.34
C GLN A 127 32.24 5.83 -14.49
N LEU A 128 33.10 6.10 -15.47
CA LEU A 128 33.22 5.38 -16.72
C LEU A 128 34.71 5.21 -17.04
N ASP A 129 35.09 3.99 -17.40
CA ASP A 129 36.41 3.70 -17.93
C ASP A 129 36.36 3.44 -19.43
N VAL A 130 37.30 4.03 -20.17
CA VAL A 130 37.60 3.66 -21.56
C VAL A 130 38.96 2.96 -21.60
N TYR A 131 38.96 1.76 -22.16
CA TYR A 131 40.12 0.91 -22.33
C TYR A 131 40.53 0.91 -23.80
N LEU A 132 41.77 1.33 -24.07
CA LEU A 132 42.37 1.30 -25.40
C LEU A 132 43.54 0.32 -25.44
N ARG A 133 43.64 -0.45 -26.51
CA ARG A 133 44.77 -1.37 -26.76
C ARG A 133 45.22 -1.25 -28.21
N ALA A 134 46.51 -1.11 -28.45
CA ALA A 134 47.07 -1.04 -29.80
C ALA A 134 47.83 -2.33 -30.14
N ASP A 135 47.57 -2.87 -31.34
CA ASP A 135 48.17 -4.09 -31.86
C ASP A 135 49.29 -3.82 -32.91
N CYS A 136 49.66 -2.55 -33.10
CA CYS A 136 50.70 -2.13 -34.04
C CYS A 136 52.13 -2.38 -33.50
N PRO A 137 53.16 -2.40 -34.38
CA PRO A 137 54.55 -2.65 -33.94
C PRO A 137 55.18 -1.53 -33.10
N HIS A 138 54.82 -0.26 -33.31
CA HIS A 138 55.42 0.88 -32.60
C HIS A 138 54.39 1.69 -31.79
N PRO A 139 54.83 2.52 -30.82
CA PRO A 139 53.92 3.36 -30.05
C PRO A 139 53.21 4.42 -30.91
N VAL A 140 51.88 4.46 -30.81
CA VAL A 140 51.04 5.41 -31.58
C VAL A 140 50.57 6.55 -30.70
N ARG A 141 50.71 7.79 -31.19
CA ARG A 141 50.16 8.97 -30.54
C ARG A 141 48.77 9.31 -31.05
N PHE A 142 47.93 9.82 -30.16
CA PHE A 142 46.61 10.36 -30.47
C PHE A 142 46.49 11.78 -29.93
N SER A 143 45.62 12.61 -30.50
CA SER A 143 45.46 14.01 -30.08
C SER A 143 44.25 14.24 -29.19
N ARG A 144 43.20 13.41 -29.35
CA ARG A 144 41.96 13.57 -28.59
C ARG A 144 41.22 12.24 -28.41
N LEU A 145 40.61 12.05 -27.24
CA LEU A 145 39.68 10.95 -26.95
C LEU A 145 38.37 11.55 -26.41
N CYS A 146 37.23 11.13 -26.95
CA CYS A 146 35.91 11.61 -26.55
C CYS A 146 34.91 10.48 -26.40
N VAL A 147 33.97 10.65 -25.47
CA VAL A 147 32.82 9.75 -25.30
C VAL A 147 31.55 10.54 -25.59
N GLY A 148 30.78 10.06 -26.56
CA GLY A 148 29.45 10.54 -26.87
C GLY A 148 28.40 9.76 -26.08
N PHE A 149 27.41 10.48 -25.55
CA PHE A 149 26.25 9.92 -24.87
C PHE A 149 24.95 10.29 -25.60
N ASN A 150 23.87 9.60 -25.24
CA ASN A 150 22.52 9.94 -25.68
C ASN A 150 22.06 11.31 -25.15
N ASN A 151 22.50 11.71 -23.96
CA ASN A 151 22.41 13.08 -23.48
C ASN A 151 23.71 13.84 -23.82
N GLN A 152 23.62 14.75 -24.80
CA GLN A 152 24.76 15.45 -25.38
C GLN A 152 25.48 16.39 -24.41
N GLU A 153 24.84 16.80 -23.32
CA GLU A 153 25.43 17.71 -22.34
C GLU A 153 26.62 17.08 -21.62
N TYR A 154 26.63 15.75 -21.46
CA TYR A 154 27.73 15.02 -20.84
C TYR A 154 28.94 14.86 -21.77
N ASN A 155 28.77 15.03 -23.08
CA ASN A 155 29.83 14.84 -24.07
C ASN A 155 31.01 15.78 -23.81
N GLN A 156 30.75 17.02 -23.38
CA GLN A 156 31.78 18.02 -23.10
C GLN A 156 32.58 17.69 -21.83
N LEU A 157 32.00 16.90 -20.92
CA LEU A 157 32.65 16.48 -19.67
C LEU A 157 33.56 15.26 -19.87
N CYS A 158 33.38 14.51 -20.96
CA CYS A 158 34.14 13.29 -21.25
C CYS A 158 35.07 13.46 -22.46
N VAL A 159 36.00 14.40 -22.36
CA VAL A 159 37.02 14.70 -23.38
C VAL A 159 38.41 14.73 -22.77
N ILE A 160 39.37 14.05 -23.40
CA ILE A 160 40.81 14.15 -23.09
C ILE A 160 41.50 14.76 -24.30
N GLN A 161 42.23 15.86 -24.09
CA GLN A 161 43.07 16.53 -25.09
C GLN A 161 44.40 16.94 -24.46
N GLU A 162 45.44 17.12 -25.26
CA GLU A 162 46.82 17.42 -24.83
C GLU A 162 46.93 18.65 -23.88
N ALA A 163 45.99 19.59 -23.96
CA ALA A 163 45.93 20.81 -23.12
C ALA A 163 45.11 20.67 -21.81
N SER A 164 44.43 19.55 -21.57
CA SER A 164 43.48 19.39 -20.45
C SER A 164 44.19 19.08 -19.12
N ARG A 165 44.15 20.00 -18.15
CA ARG A 165 44.59 19.78 -16.75
C ARG A 165 43.50 19.03 -16.00
N ALA A 166 43.64 17.72 -15.81
CA ALA A 166 42.85 16.97 -14.84
C ALA A 166 43.69 15.82 -14.26
N SER A 167 43.70 15.75 -12.93
CA SER A 167 44.51 14.90 -12.06
C SER A 167 44.17 13.41 -12.16
N GLU A 168 45.15 12.60 -11.70
CA GLU A 168 45.08 11.17 -11.42
C GLU A 168 45.15 10.21 -12.61
N VAL A 169 46.38 9.92 -13.06
CA VAL A 169 46.73 8.64 -13.70
C VAL A 169 47.76 7.96 -12.82
N LEU A 170 47.53 6.67 -12.53
CA LEU A 170 48.31 5.85 -11.60
C LEU A 170 49.71 5.46 -12.11
N GLU A 171 50.21 6.05 -13.20
CA GLU A 171 51.49 5.62 -13.81
C GLU A 171 52.36 6.82 -14.22
N ASN A 172 53.50 6.97 -13.53
CA ASN A 172 54.62 7.79 -13.96
C ASN A 172 55.33 7.09 -15.14
N THR A 173 55.02 7.50 -16.37
CA THR A 173 55.79 7.07 -17.54
C THR A 173 56.30 8.25 -18.36
N THR A 174 57.57 8.16 -18.74
CA THR A 174 58.38 9.10 -19.53
C THR A 174 57.88 9.34 -20.97
N GLN A 175 56.77 8.74 -21.41
CA GLN A 175 56.28 8.74 -22.80
C GLN A 175 54.98 9.55 -23.06
N GLY A 176 54.44 10.22 -22.05
CA GLY A 176 53.34 11.20 -22.21
C GLY A 176 51.91 10.63 -22.18
N ARG A 177 50.93 11.50 -21.93
CA ARG A 177 49.52 11.16 -21.65
C ARG A 177 48.74 10.62 -22.86
N MET A 178 49.21 10.83 -24.08
CA MET A 178 48.45 10.53 -25.31
C MET A 178 49.20 9.56 -26.25
N CYS A 179 49.76 8.49 -25.70
CA CYS A 179 50.47 7.45 -26.46
C CYS A 179 49.96 6.05 -26.08
N LEU A 180 49.75 5.18 -27.07
CA LEU A 180 49.38 3.78 -26.88
C LEU A 180 50.62 2.91 -27.17
N VAL A 181 51.04 2.14 -26.18
CA VAL A 181 52.17 1.20 -26.31
C VAL A 181 51.64 -0.13 -26.86
N PRO A 182 52.29 -0.73 -27.86
CA PRO A 182 51.93 -2.03 -28.41
C PRO A 182 51.68 -3.09 -27.34
N GLY A 183 50.56 -3.79 -27.45
CA GLY A 183 50.20 -4.92 -26.58
C GLY A 183 49.76 -4.54 -25.16
N LYS A 184 49.95 -3.30 -24.71
CA LYS A 184 49.52 -2.83 -23.38
C LYS A 184 48.11 -2.24 -23.43
N THR A 185 47.30 -2.56 -22.43
CA THR A 185 45.96 -1.97 -22.28
C THR A 185 46.06 -0.71 -21.43
N ARG A 186 45.57 0.41 -21.97
CA ARG A 186 45.56 1.70 -21.28
C ARG A 186 44.15 2.07 -20.85
N LYS A 187 44.01 2.48 -19.59
CA LYS A 187 42.74 2.85 -18.96
C LYS A 187 42.63 4.38 -18.84
N PHE A 188 41.48 4.92 -19.25
CA PHE A 188 41.12 6.33 -19.09
C PHE A 188 39.85 6.45 -18.25
N LEU A 189 39.93 7.11 -17.10
CA LEU A 189 38.80 7.35 -16.21
C LEU A 189 38.10 8.66 -16.56
N PHE A 190 36.79 8.59 -16.77
CA PHE A 190 35.89 9.73 -16.92
C PHE A 190 34.92 9.77 -15.75
N LYS A 191 34.65 11.00 -15.29
CA LYS A 191 33.77 11.25 -14.15
C LYS A 191 32.91 12.47 -14.40
N PHE A 192 31.62 12.36 -14.13
CA PHE A 192 30.69 13.48 -14.21
C PHE A 192 29.53 13.34 -13.22
N VAL A 193 28.91 14.46 -12.88
CA VAL A 193 27.72 14.50 -12.01
C VAL A 193 26.47 14.47 -12.88
N ALA A 194 25.57 13.50 -12.62
CA ALA A 194 24.30 13.39 -13.32
C ALA A 194 23.32 14.47 -12.85
N LYS A 195 22.46 14.92 -13.76
CA LYS A 195 21.42 15.88 -13.44
C LYS A 195 20.21 15.21 -12.76
N THR A 196 19.48 15.98 -11.98
CA THR A 196 18.29 15.53 -11.25
C THR A 196 17.13 15.20 -12.18
N GLU A 197 17.07 15.82 -13.36
CA GLU A 197 16.10 15.51 -14.43
C GLU A 197 16.34 14.16 -15.12
N ASP A 198 17.52 13.56 -14.93
CA ASP A 198 17.87 12.26 -15.52
C ASP A 198 17.56 11.08 -14.60
N VAL A 199 17.06 11.33 -13.38
CA VAL A 199 16.58 10.26 -12.49
C VAL A 199 15.47 9.45 -13.17
N GLY A 200 15.64 8.14 -13.24
CA GLY A 200 14.76 7.20 -13.94
C GLY A 200 15.08 7.02 -15.42
N LYS A 201 16.02 7.79 -15.99
CA LYS A 201 16.47 7.66 -17.38
C LYS A 201 17.74 6.80 -17.49
N LYS A 202 17.95 6.27 -18.68
CA LYS A 202 19.13 5.49 -19.06
C LYS A 202 20.13 6.40 -19.77
N ILE A 203 21.37 6.45 -19.28
CA ILE A 203 22.50 7.07 -19.98
C ILE A 203 23.19 5.98 -20.78
N GLU A 204 23.32 6.19 -22.08
CA GLU A 204 23.94 5.26 -23.01
C GLU A 204 25.11 5.94 -23.73
N ILE A 205 26.22 5.22 -23.86
CA ILE A 205 27.33 5.60 -24.72
C ILE A 205 26.85 5.41 -26.16
N THR A 206 26.83 6.48 -26.94
CA THR A 206 26.47 6.46 -28.37
C THR A 206 27.69 6.24 -29.24
N SER A 207 28.81 6.88 -28.89
CA SER A 207 30.09 6.66 -29.57
C SER A 207 31.29 6.82 -28.64
N VAL A 208 32.41 6.22 -29.03
CA VAL A 208 33.73 6.56 -28.52
C VAL A 208 34.57 6.98 -29.72
N ASP A 209 35.19 8.15 -29.65
CA ASP A 209 35.94 8.74 -30.75
C ASP A 209 37.40 8.96 -30.35
N LEU A 210 38.32 8.32 -31.07
CA LEU A 210 39.77 8.52 -30.93
C LEU A 210 40.31 9.25 -32.16
N VAL A 211 40.97 10.38 -31.93
CA VAL A 211 41.54 11.21 -33.00
C VAL A 211 43.04 10.97 -33.09
N LEU A 212 43.50 10.48 -34.24
CA LEU A 212 44.90 10.31 -34.61
C LEU A 212 45.35 11.49 -35.49
N GLY A 213 46.60 11.94 -35.34
CA GLY A 213 47.15 13.09 -36.07
C GLY A 213 46.89 14.44 -35.39
N HIS A 214 47.35 15.52 -36.02
CA HIS A 214 47.33 16.89 -35.50
C HIS A 214 46.53 17.83 -36.40
N GLU A 215 46.01 18.92 -35.83
CA GLU A 215 45.22 19.93 -36.55
C GLU A 215 45.99 20.62 -37.70
N THR A 216 47.33 20.64 -37.63
CA THR A 216 48.22 21.16 -38.67
C THR A 216 48.50 20.17 -39.80
N GLY A 217 48.17 18.89 -39.61
CA GLY A 217 48.29 17.81 -40.59
C GLY A 217 46.92 17.24 -40.95
N ARG A 218 46.85 15.92 -41.15
CA ARG A 218 45.59 15.19 -41.34
C ARG A 218 45.16 14.52 -40.02
N CYS A 219 43.88 14.65 -39.69
CA CYS A 219 43.23 14.06 -38.54
C CYS A 219 42.36 12.87 -38.97
N VAL A 220 42.56 11.72 -38.34
CA VAL A 220 41.71 10.54 -38.54
C VAL A 220 40.94 10.26 -37.26
N VAL A 221 39.61 10.26 -37.34
CA VAL A 221 38.73 9.96 -36.22
C VAL A 221 38.25 8.51 -36.34
N LEU A 222 38.74 7.65 -35.44
CA LEU A 222 38.21 6.31 -35.25
C LEU A 222 36.97 6.41 -34.37
N SER A 223 35.80 6.10 -34.93
CA SER A 223 34.53 6.17 -34.20
C SER A 223 33.98 4.76 -33.99
N TRP A 224 33.97 4.33 -32.72
CA TRP A 224 33.27 3.12 -32.30
C TRP A 224 31.85 3.49 -31.90
N GLN A 225 30.86 2.72 -32.34
CA GLN A 225 29.48 2.91 -31.88
C GLN A 225 29.27 2.19 -30.55
N GLY A 226 28.45 2.76 -29.68
CA GLY A 226 28.19 2.18 -28.37
C GLY A 226 29.41 2.17 -27.45
N GLY A 227 29.50 1.16 -26.60
CA GLY A 227 30.61 0.98 -25.66
C GLY A 227 31.88 0.36 -26.27
N GLY A 228 32.06 0.42 -27.59
CA GLY A 228 33.20 -0.17 -28.28
C GLY A 228 32.91 -1.50 -28.96
N GLY A 229 33.96 -2.08 -29.57
CA GLY A 229 33.89 -3.27 -30.40
C GLY A 229 34.08 -2.97 -31.89
N ASP A 230 34.59 -3.95 -32.61
CA ASP A 230 34.85 -3.96 -34.05
C ASP A 230 34.19 -5.18 -34.71
N ALA A 231 34.38 -5.36 -36.02
CA ALA A 231 33.80 -6.46 -36.78
C ALA A 231 34.13 -7.88 -36.26
N ALA A 232 35.22 -8.04 -35.50
CA ALA A 232 35.66 -9.32 -34.93
C ALA A 232 35.25 -9.52 -33.46
N SER A 233 34.86 -8.45 -32.77
CA SER A 233 34.72 -8.42 -31.31
C SER A 233 33.64 -9.36 -30.76
N SER A 234 32.54 -9.58 -31.50
CA SER A 234 31.46 -10.49 -31.08
C SER A 234 31.90 -11.96 -31.08
N GLN A 235 32.58 -12.38 -32.14
CA GLN A 235 33.17 -13.72 -32.30
C GLN A 235 34.25 -13.96 -31.24
N GLU A 236 35.12 -12.98 -31.00
CA GLU A 236 36.19 -13.04 -30.01
C GLU A 236 35.63 -13.13 -28.57
N ALA A 237 34.58 -12.37 -28.25
CA ALA A 237 33.93 -12.45 -26.94
C ALA A 237 33.33 -13.85 -26.69
N LEU A 238 32.71 -14.47 -27.71
CA LEU A 238 32.18 -15.84 -27.63
C LEU A 238 33.30 -16.87 -27.43
N GLN A 239 34.43 -16.72 -28.11
CA GLN A 239 35.59 -17.60 -27.95
C GLN A 239 36.22 -17.44 -26.57
N ALA A 240 36.38 -16.20 -26.08
CA ALA A 240 36.91 -15.92 -24.75
C ALA A 240 36.03 -16.54 -23.65
N ALA A 241 34.70 -16.41 -23.75
CA ALA A 241 33.74 -17.00 -22.82
C ALA A 241 33.77 -18.54 -22.77
N ARG A 242 34.11 -19.19 -23.90
CA ARG A 242 34.23 -20.66 -24.00
C ARG A 242 35.62 -21.18 -23.60
N SER A 243 36.59 -20.30 -23.40
CA SER A 243 37.97 -20.70 -23.10
C SER A 243 38.18 -20.90 -21.59
N PHE A 244 38.61 -22.10 -21.19
CA PHE A 244 39.03 -22.41 -19.81
C PHE A 244 40.49 -22.00 -19.52
N ARG A 245 41.06 -21.05 -20.27
CA ARG A 245 42.46 -20.66 -20.10
C ARG A 245 42.66 -20.00 -18.73
N ARG A 246 43.61 -20.53 -17.94
CA ARG A 246 44.04 -19.89 -16.69
C ARG A 246 44.54 -18.49 -17.00
N ARG A 247 43.89 -17.48 -16.41
CA ARG A 247 44.29 -16.08 -16.53
C ARG A 247 45.69 -15.90 -15.92
N PRO A 248 46.64 -15.27 -16.62
CA PRO A 248 47.94 -14.97 -16.05
C PRO A 248 47.79 -14.04 -14.83
N ARG A 249 48.56 -14.29 -13.76
CA ARG A 249 48.66 -13.36 -12.63
C ARG A 249 49.50 -12.16 -13.11
N LEU A 250 48.82 -11.09 -13.50
CA LEU A 250 49.45 -9.80 -13.81
C LEU A 250 49.67 -8.99 -12.51
N PRO A 251 50.61 -8.03 -12.50
CA PRO A 251 50.72 -7.03 -11.43
C PRO A 251 49.39 -6.27 -11.26
N ASP A 252 49.09 -5.78 -10.04
CA ASP A 252 47.83 -5.08 -9.72
C ASP A 252 47.56 -3.82 -10.59
N SER A 253 48.58 -3.30 -11.28
CA SER A 253 48.46 -2.15 -12.19
C SER A 253 48.01 -2.50 -13.63
N GLU A 254 48.16 -3.76 -14.07
CA GLU A 254 47.90 -4.14 -15.47
C GLU A 254 46.53 -4.83 -15.63
N VAL A 255 45.65 -4.21 -16.41
CA VAL A 255 44.31 -4.75 -16.71
C VAL A 255 44.36 -5.72 -17.89
N HIS A 256 43.92 -6.96 -17.66
CA HIS A 256 43.81 -7.95 -18.72
C HIS A 256 42.66 -7.61 -19.67
N TRP A 257 42.93 -7.44 -20.97
CA TRP A 257 41.94 -7.06 -21.98
C TRP A 257 40.67 -7.94 -21.98
N ASP A 258 40.84 -9.26 -21.85
CA ASP A 258 39.71 -10.21 -21.86
C ASP A 258 38.88 -10.21 -20.56
N SER A 259 39.37 -9.57 -19.50
CA SER A 259 38.60 -9.37 -18.26
C SER A 259 37.67 -8.16 -18.35
N VAL A 260 37.91 -7.26 -19.31
CA VAL A 260 37.09 -6.07 -19.52
C VAL A 260 35.86 -6.44 -20.33
N VAL A 261 34.71 -6.29 -19.69
CA VAL A 261 33.37 -6.42 -20.31
C VAL A 261 32.84 -5.03 -20.60
N VAL A 262 32.35 -4.84 -21.83
CA VAL A 262 31.71 -3.59 -22.24
C VAL A 262 30.42 -3.40 -21.45
N GLN A 263 30.28 -2.22 -20.85
CA GLN A 263 29.05 -1.80 -20.19
C GLN A 263 28.72 -0.40 -20.71
N ALA A 264 28.00 -0.39 -21.83
CA ALA A 264 27.73 0.82 -22.61
C ALA A 264 26.59 1.68 -22.03
N SER A 265 25.93 1.24 -20.96
CA SER A 265 24.81 1.98 -20.39
C SER A 265 24.72 1.86 -18.87
N THR A 266 24.14 2.88 -18.25
CA THR A 266 23.81 2.93 -16.83
C THR A 266 22.49 3.64 -16.59
N MET A 267 21.79 3.31 -15.51
CA MET A 267 20.60 4.02 -15.05
C MET A 267 20.96 5.06 -13.99
N ILE A 268 20.31 6.21 -14.01
CA ILE A 268 20.37 7.15 -12.89
C ILE A 268 19.16 6.92 -11.99
N ILE A 269 19.41 6.66 -10.71
CA ILE A 269 18.37 6.38 -9.72
C ILE A 269 18.35 7.49 -8.66
N SER A 270 17.21 7.63 -7.97
CA SER A 270 17.09 8.64 -6.93
C SER A 270 18.07 8.37 -5.80
N ARG A 271 18.44 9.42 -5.08
CA ARG A 271 19.26 9.36 -3.88
C ARG A 271 18.56 8.49 -2.83
N VAL A 272 19.35 7.73 -2.07
CA VAL A 272 18.83 6.96 -0.94
C VAL A 272 18.35 7.94 0.13
N PRO A 273 17.05 7.94 0.48
CA PRO A 273 16.52 8.83 1.50
C PRO A 273 17.09 8.46 2.88
N ASN A 274 17.43 9.46 3.69
CA ASN A 274 17.82 9.24 5.09
C ASN A 274 16.82 9.93 6.04
N VAL A 275 15.57 9.46 6.00
CA VAL A 275 14.46 9.91 6.86
C VAL A 275 13.81 8.67 7.47
N SER A 276 13.51 8.72 8.76
CA SER A 276 12.72 7.67 9.43
C SER A 276 11.27 8.09 9.54
N VAL A 277 10.37 7.21 9.13
CA VAL A 277 8.91 7.37 9.28
C VAL A 277 8.44 6.31 10.27
N GLN A 278 7.79 6.74 11.35
CA GLN A 278 7.25 5.87 12.39
C GLN A 278 5.74 6.08 12.51
N LEU A 279 5.00 4.98 12.65
CA LEU A 279 3.54 4.97 12.74
C LEU A 279 3.14 4.53 14.14
N ARG A 280 2.38 5.35 14.86
CA ARG A 280 1.81 5.03 16.18
C ARG A 280 0.29 5.03 16.09
N HIS A 281 -0.33 3.93 16.49
CA HIS A 281 -1.77 3.71 16.44
C HIS A 281 -2.17 2.53 17.33
N ASP A 282 -3.46 2.40 17.63
CA ASP A 282 -4.01 1.42 18.57
C ASP A 282 -4.93 0.41 17.85
N PRO A 283 -4.40 -0.62 17.17
CA PRO A 283 -5.20 -1.58 16.39
C PRO A 283 -6.06 -2.48 17.29
N PRO A 284 -7.15 -3.08 16.77
CA PRO A 284 -7.75 -2.85 15.46
C PRO A 284 -8.48 -1.50 15.41
N ALA A 285 -8.86 -1.06 14.21
CA ALA A 285 -9.85 0.00 14.04
C ALA A 285 -11.26 -0.55 14.27
N LEU A 286 -12.18 0.30 14.72
CA LEU A 286 -13.58 -0.01 14.93
C LEU A 286 -14.43 0.68 13.87
N THR A 287 -15.49 -0.01 13.44
CA THR A 287 -16.34 0.49 12.36
C THR A 287 -16.93 1.86 12.71
N ASN A 288 -16.85 2.79 11.76
CA ASN A 288 -17.27 4.21 11.85
C ASN A 288 -16.53 5.09 12.86
N GLU A 289 -15.56 4.57 13.61
CA GLU A 289 -14.80 5.43 14.53
C GLU A 289 -13.88 6.40 13.79
N MET A 290 -13.48 7.47 14.47
CA MET A 290 -12.41 8.36 14.02
C MET A 290 -11.06 7.81 14.50
N TYR A 291 -10.52 6.84 13.77
CA TYR A 291 -9.30 6.12 14.13
C TYR A 291 -8.07 7.03 14.00
N CYS A 292 -7.25 7.11 15.06
CA CYS A 292 -6.08 7.98 15.10
C CYS A 292 -4.82 7.23 14.63
N LEU A 293 -4.17 7.77 13.60
CA LEU A 293 -2.88 7.30 13.10
C LEU A 293 -1.87 8.45 13.20
N ALA A 294 -0.97 8.40 14.18
CA ALA A 294 0.09 9.38 14.34
C ALA A 294 1.31 8.98 13.50
N VAL A 295 1.71 9.86 12.59
CA VAL A 295 2.86 9.71 11.71
C VAL A 295 3.98 10.62 12.21
N THR A 296 5.08 10.03 12.66
CA THR A 296 6.29 10.78 13.04
C THR A 296 7.32 10.69 11.92
N VAL A 297 7.70 11.83 11.38
CA VAL A 297 8.76 11.96 10.37
C VAL A 297 9.97 12.60 11.01
N ARG A 298 11.12 11.91 10.99
CA ARG A 298 12.38 12.42 11.56
C ARG A 298 13.48 12.45 10.51
N SER A 299 14.08 13.63 10.34
CA SER A 299 15.22 13.82 9.44
C SER A 299 16.49 13.23 10.05
N GLN A 300 17.11 12.28 9.34
CA GLN A 300 18.45 11.76 9.68
C GLN A 300 19.50 12.28 8.69
N GLU A 301 19.11 13.23 7.84
CA GLU A 301 19.99 13.88 6.88
C GLU A 301 20.99 14.81 7.57
N LYS A 302 22.14 15.03 6.92
CA LYS A 302 23.17 15.96 7.42
C LYS A 302 22.88 17.42 7.08
N SER A 303 22.11 17.67 6.02
CA SER A 303 21.67 18.99 5.58
C SER A 303 20.16 19.16 5.78
N PRO A 304 19.66 20.41 5.90
CA PRO A 304 18.23 20.66 6.06
C PRO A 304 17.45 20.17 4.84
N ILE A 305 16.31 19.52 5.09
CA ILE A 305 15.38 19.08 4.06
C ILE A 305 14.25 20.11 3.93
N ARG A 306 13.83 20.33 2.68
CA ARG A 306 12.84 21.33 2.32
C ARG A 306 11.63 20.71 1.64
N ASP A 307 10.50 21.43 1.67
CA ASP A 307 9.26 21.04 0.99
C ASP A 307 8.85 19.59 1.34
N VAL A 308 8.88 19.26 2.63
CA VAL A 308 8.46 17.93 3.10
C VAL A 308 6.95 17.82 2.89
N LYS A 309 6.56 16.82 2.12
CA LYS A 309 5.18 16.52 1.74
C LYS A 309 4.81 15.11 2.16
N LEU A 310 3.65 14.99 2.80
CA LEU A 310 3.08 13.75 3.28
C LEU A 310 1.89 13.36 2.41
N THR A 311 1.93 12.15 1.88
CA THR A 311 0.80 11.50 1.21
C THR A 311 0.42 10.29 2.06
N ALA A 312 -0.76 10.29 2.65
CA ALA A 312 -1.14 9.25 3.61
C ALA A 312 -2.62 8.89 3.55
N GLY A 313 -2.91 7.59 3.64
CA GLY A 313 -4.27 7.04 3.55
C GLY A 313 -4.30 5.64 2.96
N LEU A 314 -5.45 5.24 2.42
CA LEU A 314 -5.65 3.92 1.83
C LEU A 314 -4.70 3.75 0.62
N LYS A 315 -3.91 2.67 0.63
CA LYS A 315 -2.99 2.36 -0.46
C LYS A 315 -3.76 2.18 -1.78
N PRO A 316 -3.38 2.88 -2.86
CA PRO A 316 -4.00 2.72 -4.17
C PRO A 316 -3.93 1.28 -4.69
N GLY A 317 -4.93 0.86 -5.47
CA GLY A 317 -4.99 -0.47 -6.08
C GLY A 317 -5.66 -1.55 -5.23
N GLN A 318 -6.29 -1.19 -4.11
CA GLN A 318 -7.15 -2.07 -3.32
C GLN A 318 -8.59 -2.12 -3.88
N ASP A 319 -9.44 -2.94 -3.25
CA ASP A 319 -10.86 -3.10 -3.61
C ASP A 319 -11.59 -1.73 -3.66
N ALA A 320 -12.40 -1.52 -4.70
CA ALA A 320 -13.15 -0.29 -4.92
C ALA A 320 -14.15 0.01 -3.78
N ASN A 321 -14.75 -1.03 -3.18
CA ASN A 321 -15.66 -0.88 -2.05
C ASN A 321 -14.93 -0.35 -0.82
N LEU A 322 -13.70 -0.82 -0.58
CA LEU A 322 -12.88 -0.31 0.52
C LEU A 322 -12.54 1.17 0.32
N THR A 323 -12.26 1.57 -0.92
CA THR A 323 -11.98 2.97 -1.26
C THR A 323 -13.19 3.88 -0.98
N GLN A 324 -14.40 3.46 -1.35
CA GLN A 324 -15.62 4.23 -1.09
C GLN A 324 -16.00 4.26 0.40
N LYS A 325 -15.58 3.26 1.17
CA LYS A 325 -15.91 3.13 2.61
C LYS A 325 -14.76 3.54 3.53
N THR A 326 -13.76 4.24 3.02
CA THR A 326 -12.63 4.73 3.81
C THR A 326 -12.45 6.21 3.56
N GLN A 327 -12.48 7.00 4.63
CA GLN A 327 -12.27 8.44 4.58
C GLN A 327 -11.10 8.83 5.47
N VAL A 328 -10.27 9.77 5.02
CA VAL A 328 -9.08 10.23 5.73
C VAL A 328 -9.08 11.75 5.80
N THR A 329 -8.79 12.30 6.99
CA THR A 329 -8.73 13.75 7.24
C THR A 329 -7.61 14.10 8.22
N LEU A 330 -7.21 15.37 8.21
CA LEU A 330 -6.31 15.96 9.22
C LEU A 330 -7.09 16.63 10.36
N ARG A 331 -8.40 16.88 10.17
CA ARG A 331 -9.26 17.52 11.17
C ARG A 331 -9.98 16.44 11.95
N GLY A 332 -9.59 16.24 13.21
CA GLY A 332 -10.21 15.26 14.09
C GLY A 332 -11.50 15.71 14.77
N THR A 333 -11.84 17.01 14.68
CA THR A 333 -12.97 17.63 15.41
C THR A 333 -14.33 17.39 14.75
N GLU A 334 -14.34 17.07 13.46
CA GLU A 334 -15.54 16.86 12.67
C GLU A 334 -15.55 15.44 12.11
N LEU A 335 -16.72 14.82 12.04
CA LEU A 335 -16.86 13.51 11.42
C LEU A 335 -16.55 13.60 9.93
N CYS A 336 -15.80 12.64 9.39
CA CYS A 336 -15.60 12.54 7.95
C CYS A 336 -16.96 12.39 7.23
N ASP A 337 -17.15 13.23 6.21
CA ASP A 337 -18.23 13.14 5.25
C ASP A 337 -17.79 12.38 3.99
N GLU A 338 -18.71 12.15 3.05
CA GLU A 338 -18.43 11.50 1.77
C GLU A 338 -17.52 12.34 0.85
N SER A 339 -17.19 13.59 1.22
CA SER A 339 -16.26 14.43 0.47
C SER A 339 -14.80 14.17 0.84
N CYS A 340 -14.56 13.57 2.01
CA CYS A 340 -13.23 13.22 2.48
C CYS A 340 -12.62 12.10 1.62
N PRO A 341 -11.40 12.27 1.09
CA PRO A 341 -10.78 11.27 0.24
C PRO A 341 -10.30 10.07 1.05
N ALA A 342 -10.14 8.92 0.38
CA ALA A 342 -9.49 7.75 0.98
C ALA A 342 -7.97 7.92 1.12
N LEU A 343 -7.36 8.85 0.37
CA LEU A 343 -5.92 9.14 0.37
C LEU A 343 -5.70 10.65 0.31
N LEU A 344 -5.01 11.19 1.31
CA LEU A 344 -4.55 12.59 1.28
C LEU A 344 -3.23 12.66 0.52
N THR A 345 -3.12 13.60 -0.41
CA THR A 345 -1.93 13.81 -1.25
C THR A 345 -1.28 15.15 -0.97
N ASP A 346 0.05 15.18 -0.96
CA ASP A 346 0.86 16.40 -0.89
C ASP A 346 0.53 17.32 0.30
N VAL A 347 0.22 16.73 1.47
CA VAL A 347 0.01 17.48 2.71
C VAL A 347 1.33 18.15 3.11
N PRO A 348 1.38 19.49 3.21
CA PRO A 348 2.61 20.19 3.57
C PRO A 348 2.94 19.95 5.06
N VAL A 349 4.13 19.44 5.30
CA VAL A 349 4.68 19.17 6.63
C VAL A 349 5.57 20.34 7.08
N GLY A 350 6.28 20.96 6.13
CA GLY A 350 7.21 22.06 6.35
C GLY A 350 8.66 21.69 6.00
N ASP A 351 9.61 22.49 6.44
CA ASP A 351 11.05 22.19 6.35
C ASP A 351 11.53 21.57 7.66
N LEU A 352 12.51 20.66 7.60
CA LEU A 352 13.07 20.00 8.79
C LEU A 352 14.59 20.15 8.84
N GLN A 353 15.10 20.53 10.00
CA GLN A 353 16.53 20.57 10.29
C GLN A 353 17.09 19.15 10.54
N PRO A 354 18.41 18.95 10.41
CA PRO A 354 19.06 17.68 10.77
C PRO A 354 18.71 17.22 12.20
N GLY A 355 18.18 16.00 12.32
CA GLY A 355 17.78 15.41 13.61
C GLY A 355 16.40 15.83 14.12
N GLU A 356 15.77 16.85 13.52
CA GLU A 356 14.43 17.31 13.87
C GLU A 356 13.36 16.25 13.52
N GLN A 357 12.30 16.22 14.31
CA GLN A 357 11.15 15.35 14.08
C GLN A 357 9.85 16.15 14.13
N LEU A 358 8.90 15.76 13.30
CA LEU A 358 7.54 16.27 13.33
C LEU A 358 6.56 15.11 13.43
N GLU A 359 5.54 15.27 14.29
CA GLU A 359 4.40 14.37 14.36
C GLU A 359 3.19 15.00 13.66
N LYS A 360 2.53 14.22 12.79
CA LYS A 360 1.22 14.55 12.23
C LYS A 360 0.22 13.43 12.45
N THR A 361 -0.91 13.79 13.03
CA THR A 361 -2.02 12.87 13.27
C THR A 361 -3.00 12.91 12.11
N LEU A 362 -3.28 11.73 11.58
CA LEU A 362 -4.32 11.47 10.60
C LEU A 362 -5.50 10.82 11.32
N TYR A 363 -6.70 11.17 10.88
CA TYR A 363 -7.93 10.54 11.34
C TYR A 363 -8.53 9.76 10.19
N VAL A 364 -8.86 8.50 10.45
CA VAL A 364 -9.33 7.54 9.46
C VAL A 364 -10.69 7.02 9.91
N ARG A 365 -11.70 7.15 9.05
CA ARG A 365 -13.01 6.53 9.24
C ARG A 365 -13.15 5.34 8.30
N CYS A 366 -13.49 4.18 8.85
CA CYS A 366 -13.75 2.96 8.08
C CYS A 366 -15.21 2.53 8.25
N GLY A 367 -16.00 2.60 7.17
CA GLY A 367 -17.44 2.31 7.19
C GLY A 367 -17.80 0.83 7.12
N THR A 368 -16.84 -0.06 6.85
CA THR A 368 -17.06 -1.52 6.79
C THR A 368 -15.93 -2.28 7.48
N VAL A 369 -16.23 -3.47 7.98
CA VAL A 369 -15.22 -4.40 8.51
C VAL A 369 -14.30 -4.91 7.42
N GLY A 370 -13.08 -5.30 7.81
CA GLY A 370 -12.09 -5.88 6.90
C GLY A 370 -10.69 -5.29 7.05
N SER A 371 -9.73 -5.95 6.41
CA SER A 371 -8.32 -5.56 6.40
C SER A 371 -8.03 -4.53 5.32
N ARG A 372 -7.40 -3.42 5.69
CA ARG A 372 -7.00 -2.33 4.80
C ARG A 372 -5.52 -2.05 4.92
N MET A 373 -4.83 -1.92 3.78
CA MET A 373 -3.43 -1.47 3.76
C MET A 373 -3.39 0.06 3.64
N PHE A 374 -2.78 0.71 4.62
CA PHE A 374 -2.54 2.15 4.60
C PHE A 374 -1.11 2.42 4.14
N LEU A 375 -0.96 3.40 3.26
CA LEU A 375 0.31 3.91 2.74
C LEU A 375 0.61 5.25 3.40
N VAL A 376 1.85 5.42 3.84
CA VAL A 376 2.41 6.69 4.28
C VAL A 376 3.66 6.96 3.46
N TYR A 377 3.56 7.92 2.55
CA TYR A 377 4.60 8.32 1.63
C TYR A 377 5.07 9.73 1.98
N VAL A 378 6.37 9.88 2.23
CA VAL A 378 7.01 11.17 2.52
C VAL A 378 7.93 11.51 1.36
N SER A 379 7.77 12.70 0.79
CA SER A 379 8.70 13.24 -0.21
C SER A 379 9.29 14.56 0.25
N TYR A 380 10.54 14.82 -0.13
CA TYR A 380 11.26 16.02 0.28
C TYR A 380 12.36 16.39 -0.73
N LEU A 381 12.82 17.64 -0.66
CA LEU A 381 13.94 18.15 -1.42
C LEU A 381 15.15 18.33 -0.51
N ILE A 382 16.33 17.99 -1.01
CA ILE A 382 17.60 18.19 -0.29
C ILE A 382 18.66 18.74 -1.23
N ASN A 383 19.36 19.76 -0.78
CA ASN A 383 20.51 20.31 -1.50
C ASN A 383 21.77 19.55 -1.07
N THR A 384 22.51 19.03 -2.04
CA THR A 384 23.79 18.36 -1.80
C THR A 384 24.84 18.86 -2.78
N THR A 385 26.08 18.92 -2.32
CA THR A 385 27.24 19.36 -3.09
C THR A 385 28.08 18.15 -3.48
N ILE A 386 28.27 17.91 -4.78
CA ILE A 386 29.08 16.79 -5.30
C ILE A 386 30.07 17.37 -6.29
N GLU A 387 31.37 17.19 -6.01
CA GLU A 387 32.46 17.73 -6.84
C GLU A 387 32.25 19.22 -7.20
N ASP A 388 31.97 20.04 -6.19
CA ASP A 388 31.74 21.49 -6.30
C ASP A 388 30.50 21.90 -7.12
N LYS A 389 29.63 20.96 -7.46
CA LYS A 389 28.32 21.24 -8.08
C LYS A 389 27.20 21.05 -7.06
N GLU A 390 26.36 22.08 -6.91
CA GLU A 390 25.13 21.99 -6.14
C GLU A 390 24.04 21.32 -6.97
N ILE A 391 23.44 20.27 -6.40
CA ILE A 391 22.27 19.60 -6.97
C ILE A 391 21.13 19.55 -5.96
N VAL A 392 19.90 19.63 -6.45
CA VAL A 392 18.68 19.54 -5.64
C VAL A 392 18.02 18.18 -5.88
N CYS A 393 18.21 17.26 -4.94
CA CYS A 393 17.68 15.90 -5.05
C CYS A 393 16.25 15.83 -4.53
N LYS A 394 15.34 15.23 -5.31
CA LYS A 394 14.00 14.85 -4.85
C LYS A 394 14.04 13.42 -4.30
N CYS A 395 13.91 13.30 -2.99
CA CYS A 395 13.93 12.03 -2.27
C CYS A 395 12.51 11.66 -1.83
N HIS A 396 12.27 10.36 -1.64
CA HIS A 396 11.02 9.88 -1.07
C HIS A 396 11.21 8.60 -0.29
N LYS A 397 10.37 8.38 0.72
CA LYS A 397 10.36 7.21 1.58
C LYS A 397 8.91 6.83 1.85
N ASP A 398 8.56 5.56 1.61
CA ASP A 398 7.27 4.99 1.94
C ASP A 398 7.35 4.00 3.09
N GLU A 399 6.26 3.94 3.85
CA GLU A 399 5.96 2.95 4.87
C GLU A 399 4.50 2.51 4.71
N THR A 400 4.21 1.25 4.98
CA THR A 400 2.84 0.70 4.88
C THR A 400 2.46 -0.07 6.11
N VAL A 401 1.21 0.06 6.55
CA VAL A 401 0.67 -0.67 7.68
C VAL A 401 -0.69 -1.28 7.33
N THR A 402 -0.92 -2.51 7.78
CA THR A 402 -2.21 -3.18 7.62
C THR A 402 -3.03 -2.95 8.89
N ILE A 403 -4.23 -2.39 8.73
CA ILE A 403 -5.17 -2.12 9.82
C ILE A 403 -6.43 -2.94 9.58
N GLU A 404 -6.76 -3.78 10.56
CA GLU A 404 -8.01 -4.54 10.59
C GLU A 404 -9.12 -3.68 11.18
N THR A 405 -10.28 -3.63 10.52
CA THR A 405 -11.49 -2.97 11.03
C THR A 405 -12.50 -4.01 11.51
N VAL A 406 -12.96 -3.89 12.75
CA VAL A 406 -13.94 -4.81 13.39
C VAL A 406 -15.19 -4.06 13.87
N PHE A 407 -16.23 -4.78 14.28
CA PHE A 407 -17.39 -4.17 14.93
C PHE A 407 -17.05 -3.79 16.39
N PRO A 408 -17.54 -2.64 16.89
CA PRO A 408 -17.28 -2.22 18.27
C PRO A 408 -18.05 -3.07 19.31
N PHE A 409 -19.24 -3.54 18.95
CA PHE A 409 -20.14 -4.26 19.84
C PHE A 409 -20.77 -5.47 19.16
N ASP A 410 -21.09 -6.46 19.96
CA ASP A 410 -22.07 -7.50 19.65
C ASP A 410 -23.35 -7.20 20.45
N VAL A 411 -24.50 -7.14 19.78
CA VAL A 411 -25.76 -6.69 20.40
C VAL A 411 -26.78 -7.80 20.34
N ALA A 412 -27.11 -8.36 21.50
CA ALA A 412 -28.16 -9.37 21.62
C ALA A 412 -29.47 -8.71 22.08
N VAL A 413 -30.57 -9.09 21.43
CA VAL A 413 -31.90 -8.53 21.70
C VAL A 413 -32.85 -9.64 22.10
N LYS A 414 -33.62 -9.43 23.18
CA LYS A 414 -34.60 -10.39 23.70
C LYS A 414 -35.91 -9.69 24.01
N PHE A 415 -37.02 -10.35 23.69
CA PHE A 415 -38.35 -9.97 24.17
C PHE A 415 -38.71 -10.83 25.37
N VAL A 416 -39.06 -10.19 26.48
CA VAL A 416 -39.48 -10.89 27.70
C VAL A 416 -40.76 -10.30 28.26
N SER A 417 -41.51 -11.09 29.02
CA SER A 417 -42.70 -10.62 29.73
C SER A 417 -42.30 -9.67 30.86
N THR A 418 -43.28 -8.99 31.46
CA THR A 418 -43.07 -8.22 32.70
C THR A 418 -42.63 -9.09 33.89
N LYS A 419 -42.65 -10.42 33.74
CA LYS A 419 -42.12 -11.41 34.69
C LYS A 419 -40.75 -11.97 34.26
N PHE A 420 -40.09 -11.36 33.26
CA PHE A 420 -38.80 -11.78 32.67
C PHE A 420 -38.81 -13.17 32.02
N GLU A 421 -39.97 -13.64 31.58
CA GLU A 421 -40.09 -14.90 30.81
C GLU A 421 -39.91 -14.62 29.32
N HIS A 422 -39.15 -15.44 28.60
CA HIS A 422 -38.93 -15.27 27.17
C HIS A 422 -40.24 -15.30 26.35
N LEU A 423 -40.37 -14.37 25.40
CA LEU A 423 -41.52 -14.24 24.52
C LEU A 423 -41.13 -14.46 23.05
N GLU A 424 -41.70 -15.50 22.43
CA GLU A 424 -41.64 -15.65 20.97
C GLU A 424 -42.65 -14.76 20.25
N ARG A 425 -43.73 -14.39 20.96
CA ARG A 425 -44.84 -13.58 20.47
C ARG A 425 -45.30 -12.64 21.58
N VAL A 426 -45.74 -11.46 21.17
CA VAL A 426 -46.32 -10.45 22.07
C VAL A 426 -47.80 -10.32 21.80
N TYR A 427 -48.53 -9.75 22.74
CA TYR A 427 -49.97 -9.57 22.59
C TYR A 427 -50.31 -8.10 22.43
N ALA A 428 -51.30 -7.83 21.57
CA ALA A 428 -51.79 -6.49 21.31
C ALA A 428 -52.19 -5.79 22.62
N ASP A 429 -51.74 -4.55 22.77
CA ASP A 429 -51.99 -3.65 23.90
C ASP A 429 -51.46 -4.13 25.27
N ILE A 430 -50.71 -5.24 25.31
CA ILE A 430 -50.11 -5.76 26.54
C ILE A 430 -48.64 -5.34 26.63
N PRO A 431 -48.22 -4.73 27.76
CA PRO A 431 -46.83 -4.39 27.98
C PRO A 431 -45.91 -5.62 27.96
N PHE A 432 -44.76 -5.49 27.30
CA PHE A 432 -43.66 -6.44 27.32
C PHE A 432 -42.32 -5.69 27.39
N LEU A 433 -41.25 -6.38 27.73
CA LEU A 433 -39.92 -5.80 27.89
C LEU A 433 -39.04 -6.15 26.70
N LEU A 434 -38.38 -5.15 26.14
CA LEU A 434 -37.26 -5.27 25.20
C LEU A 434 -35.97 -5.17 26.01
N MET A 435 -35.20 -6.25 26.04
CA MET A 435 -33.86 -6.25 26.65
C MET A 435 -32.80 -6.23 25.55
N THR A 436 -31.83 -5.31 25.68
CA THR A 436 -30.69 -5.18 24.78
C THR A 436 -29.40 -5.39 25.57
N ASP A 437 -28.67 -6.46 25.27
CA ASP A 437 -27.38 -6.78 25.86
C ASP A 437 -26.27 -6.31 24.89
N LEU A 438 -25.54 -5.28 25.28
CA LEU A 438 -24.44 -4.68 24.53
C LEU A 438 -23.11 -5.25 25.03
N LEU A 439 -22.51 -6.18 24.28
CA LEU A 439 -21.22 -6.78 24.59
C LEU A 439 -20.10 -6.03 23.86
N SER A 440 -19.08 -5.58 24.59
CA SER A 440 -17.91 -4.93 24.00
C SER A 440 -17.02 -5.95 23.28
N ALA A 441 -16.96 -5.85 21.95
CA ALA A 441 -16.08 -6.64 21.09
C ALA A 441 -14.70 -5.98 20.89
N SER A 442 -14.53 -4.75 21.38
CA SER A 442 -13.30 -3.98 21.27
C SER A 442 -12.25 -4.43 22.31
N PRO A 443 -10.96 -4.57 21.93
CA PRO A 443 -9.86 -4.76 22.89
C PRO A 443 -9.52 -3.50 23.68
N TRP A 444 -10.17 -2.38 23.37
CA TRP A 444 -10.00 -1.09 24.02
C TRP A 444 -11.28 -0.68 24.75
N ALA A 445 -11.14 0.01 25.88
CA ALA A 445 -12.26 0.53 26.65
C ALA A 445 -13.09 1.55 25.82
N LEU A 446 -14.41 1.37 25.83
CA LEU A 446 -15.35 2.22 25.10
C LEU A 446 -16.23 2.99 26.08
N THR A 447 -16.33 4.30 25.90
CA THR A 447 -17.25 5.15 26.65
C THR A 447 -18.52 5.33 25.84
N ILE A 448 -19.64 4.86 26.39
CA ILE A 448 -20.98 5.08 25.85
C ILE A 448 -21.40 6.49 26.26
N ALA A 449 -21.64 7.35 25.27
CA ALA A 449 -22.15 8.69 25.51
C ALA A 449 -23.65 8.63 25.80
N SER A 450 -24.41 7.87 25.01
CA SER A 450 -25.85 7.67 25.20
C SER A 450 -26.35 6.50 24.35
N SER A 451 -27.51 5.96 24.71
CA SER A 451 -28.31 5.07 23.87
C SER A 451 -29.67 5.70 23.55
N GLU A 452 -30.24 5.35 22.39
CA GLU A 452 -31.55 5.84 21.94
C GLU A 452 -32.33 4.70 21.29
N LEU A 453 -33.60 4.56 21.69
CA LEU A 453 -34.52 3.60 21.10
C LEU A 453 -35.46 4.30 20.10
N GLN A 454 -35.24 4.06 18.81
CA GLN A 454 -36.03 4.61 17.72
C GLN A 454 -37.10 3.61 17.29
N LEU A 455 -38.29 3.71 17.90
CA LEU A 455 -39.40 2.79 17.67
C LEU A 455 -40.06 2.98 16.30
N ALA A 456 -40.53 1.88 15.71
CA ALA A 456 -41.38 1.94 14.52
C ALA A 456 -42.77 2.54 14.86
N PRO A 457 -43.51 3.10 13.87
CA PRO A 457 -44.81 3.73 14.13
C PRO A 457 -45.88 2.83 14.77
N SER A 458 -45.73 1.51 14.59
CA SER A 458 -46.59 0.48 15.16
C SER A 458 -46.23 0.07 16.59
N MET A 459 -45.17 0.64 17.17
CA MET A 459 -44.72 0.34 18.51
C MET A 459 -44.72 1.61 19.37
N THR A 460 -45.12 1.47 20.62
CA THR A 460 -45.18 2.58 21.58
C THR A 460 -44.40 2.21 22.83
N SER A 461 -43.67 3.15 23.40
CA SER A 461 -43.05 2.97 24.70
C SER A 461 -44.09 3.23 25.79
N VAL A 462 -44.10 2.40 26.84
CA VAL A 462 -44.98 2.60 28.00
C VAL A 462 -44.48 3.76 28.85
N ASP A 463 -43.15 3.86 29.00
CA ASP A 463 -42.46 4.94 29.72
C ASP A 463 -41.67 5.82 28.75
N GLN A 464 -41.14 6.96 29.21
CA GLN A 464 -40.19 7.73 28.40
C GLN A 464 -38.87 6.95 28.29
N PRO A 465 -38.42 6.57 27.08
CA PRO A 465 -37.17 5.82 26.93
C PRO A 465 -35.98 6.75 27.20
N GLU A 466 -35.34 6.57 28.35
CA GLU A 466 -34.07 7.24 28.69
C GLU A 466 -32.90 6.26 28.52
N SER A 467 -31.73 6.83 28.22
CA SER A 467 -30.47 6.07 28.12
C SER A 467 -30.05 5.55 29.50
N GLN A 468 -30.13 4.24 29.72
CA GLN A 468 -29.66 3.60 30.97
C GLN A 468 -28.14 3.41 30.97
N LEU A 469 -27.50 3.54 29.80
CA LEU A 469 -26.04 3.43 29.62
C LEU A 469 -25.33 4.79 29.50
N ASP A 470 -25.96 5.89 29.94
CA ASP A 470 -25.32 7.20 29.91
C ASP A 470 -23.98 7.16 30.67
N ARG A 471 -22.90 7.51 29.95
CA ARG A 471 -21.52 7.59 30.47
C ARG A 471 -20.94 6.29 31.02
N VAL A 472 -21.50 5.13 30.65
CA VAL A 472 -20.94 3.83 31.02
C VAL A 472 -19.66 3.57 30.22
N VAL A 473 -18.64 3.03 30.89
CA VAL A 473 -17.39 2.61 30.25
C VAL A 473 -17.35 1.08 30.24
N LEU A 474 -17.29 0.49 29.05
CA LEU A 474 -17.17 -0.95 28.85
C LEU A 474 -15.73 -1.34 28.53
N GLN A 475 -15.16 -2.24 29.34
CA GLN A 475 -13.91 -2.94 29.03
C GLN A 475 -14.16 -4.09 28.06
N THR A 476 -13.08 -4.70 27.57
CA THR A 476 -13.15 -5.83 26.65
C THR A 476 -13.88 -7.02 27.27
N GLY A 477 -14.89 -7.52 26.57
CA GLY A 477 -15.70 -8.65 27.03
C GLY A 477 -16.71 -8.32 28.12
N GLU A 478 -16.78 -7.07 28.60
CA GLU A 478 -17.87 -6.63 29.47
C GLU A 478 -19.15 -6.40 28.67
N SER A 479 -20.29 -6.62 29.34
CA SER A 479 -21.61 -6.40 28.77
C SER A 479 -22.43 -5.46 29.63
N ALA A 480 -23.15 -4.56 28.99
CA ALA A 480 -24.14 -3.71 29.61
C ALA A 480 -25.53 -4.03 29.04
N SER A 481 -26.53 -4.13 29.90
CA SER A 481 -27.90 -4.47 29.51
C SER A 481 -28.83 -3.29 29.76
N GLU A 482 -29.71 -3.01 28.81
CA GLU A 482 -30.84 -2.07 28.98
C GLU A 482 -32.17 -2.81 28.86
N CYS A 483 -33.19 -2.24 29.48
CA CYS A 483 -34.54 -2.79 29.45
C CYS A 483 -35.58 -1.70 29.20
N PHE A 484 -36.35 -1.82 28.13
CA PHE A 484 -37.40 -0.88 27.74
C PHE A 484 -38.77 -1.54 27.78
N CYS A 485 -39.77 -0.90 28.38
CA CYS A 485 -41.14 -1.40 28.42
C CYS A 485 -41.94 -0.90 27.22
N LEU A 486 -42.37 -1.80 26.35
CA LEU A 486 -43.02 -1.51 25.07
C LEU A 486 -44.45 -2.05 25.03
N ARG A 487 -45.26 -1.45 24.18
CA ARG A 487 -46.62 -1.85 23.84
C ARG A 487 -46.83 -1.73 22.34
N CYS A 488 -47.40 -2.77 21.73
CA CYS A 488 -47.83 -2.75 20.33
C CYS A 488 -49.36 -2.69 20.26
N PRO A 489 -49.96 -1.65 19.65
CA PRO A 489 -51.38 -1.63 19.35
C PRO A 489 -51.79 -2.80 18.43
N ALA A 490 -53.08 -3.14 18.42
CA ALA A 490 -53.63 -4.11 17.48
C ALA A 490 -53.45 -3.62 16.02
N ALA A 491 -52.46 -4.16 15.32
CA ALA A 491 -52.26 -3.92 13.89
C ALA A 491 -53.10 -4.91 13.07
N GLY A 492 -53.61 -4.46 11.92
CA GLY A 492 -54.35 -5.30 10.98
C GLY A 492 -53.56 -6.55 10.62
N THR A 493 -54.20 -7.71 10.74
CA THR A 493 -53.65 -9.05 10.51
C THR A 493 -52.93 -9.16 9.16
N GLY A 494 -51.62 -8.96 9.16
CA GLY A 494 -50.71 -9.40 8.11
C GLY A 494 -49.83 -10.50 8.68
N ASP A 495 -49.58 -11.56 7.90
CA ASP A 495 -48.75 -12.72 8.30
C ASP A 495 -47.27 -12.37 8.57
N GLY A 496 -46.86 -11.11 8.36
CA GLY A 496 -45.52 -10.61 8.65
C GLY A 496 -45.46 -9.95 10.03
N GLY A 497 -44.47 -10.32 10.85
CA GLY A 497 -44.23 -9.71 12.16
C GLY A 497 -44.08 -8.17 12.09
N VAL A 498 -44.40 -7.50 13.19
CA VAL A 498 -44.36 -6.05 13.32
C VAL A 498 -42.92 -5.58 13.54
N ALA A 499 -42.49 -4.55 12.80
CA ALA A 499 -41.17 -3.96 12.99
C ALA A 499 -41.07 -3.29 14.37
N THR A 500 -39.98 -3.55 15.09
CA THR A 500 -39.76 -2.94 16.41
C THR A 500 -39.12 -1.56 16.29
N GLY A 501 -38.13 -1.40 15.41
CA GLY A 501 -37.40 -0.16 15.19
C GLY A 501 -35.88 -0.35 15.16
N HIS A 502 -35.14 0.66 15.62
CA HIS A 502 -33.68 0.65 15.71
C HIS A 502 -33.21 1.00 17.13
N TYR A 503 -32.09 0.42 17.51
CA TYR A 503 -31.36 0.76 18.73
C TYR A 503 -30.05 1.44 18.34
N VAL A 504 -29.86 2.68 18.79
CA VAL A 504 -28.73 3.53 18.43
C VAL A 504 -27.85 3.71 19.66
N VAL A 505 -26.57 3.35 19.54
CA VAL A 505 -25.57 3.55 20.60
C VAL A 505 -24.58 4.60 20.12
N SER A 506 -24.44 5.67 20.87
CA SER A 506 -23.46 6.72 20.65
C SER A 506 -22.26 6.52 21.59
N TRP A 507 -21.05 6.42 21.04
CA TRP A 507 -19.86 6.00 21.78
C TRP A 507 -18.57 6.59 21.22
N LYS A 508 -17.48 6.48 21.99
CA LYS A 508 -16.10 6.72 21.54
C LYS A 508 -15.12 5.89 22.37
N ARG A 509 -13.86 5.78 21.93
CA ARG A 509 -12.81 5.17 22.77
C ARG A 509 -12.60 6.01 24.02
N ALA A 510 -12.36 5.35 25.16
CA ALA A 510 -12.04 6.04 26.41
C ALA A 510 -10.69 6.78 26.36
N SER A 511 -9.76 6.30 25.53
CA SER A 511 -8.46 6.95 25.27
C SER A 511 -8.52 8.08 24.24
N ALA A 512 -9.67 8.30 23.58
CA ALA A 512 -9.82 9.34 22.60
C ALA A 512 -9.65 10.73 23.22
N ALA A 513 -9.00 11.64 22.51
CA ALA A 513 -8.91 13.04 22.93
C ALA A 513 -10.33 13.66 23.08
N PRO A 514 -10.50 14.66 23.96
CA PRO A 514 -11.81 15.27 24.23
C PRO A 514 -12.51 15.79 22.97
N ASP A 515 -11.71 16.31 22.03
CA ASP A 515 -12.16 16.96 20.80
C ASP A 515 -12.61 15.97 19.71
N ILE A 516 -12.39 14.66 19.89
CA ILE A 516 -12.81 13.64 18.93
C ILE A 516 -14.33 13.44 19.05
N PRO A 517 -15.08 13.50 17.94
CA PRO A 517 -16.53 13.40 17.95
C PRO A 517 -16.99 12.00 18.37
N VAL A 518 -18.17 11.96 18.97
CA VAL A 518 -18.89 10.72 19.29
C VAL A 518 -19.44 10.12 17.99
N VAL A 519 -19.36 8.81 17.86
CA VAL A 519 -19.86 8.06 16.70
C VAL A 519 -21.05 7.19 17.10
N SER A 520 -21.92 6.87 16.15
CA SER A 520 -23.12 6.07 16.41
C SER A 520 -23.10 4.74 15.68
N THR A 521 -23.47 3.69 16.40
CA THR A 521 -23.74 2.35 15.88
C THR A 521 -25.25 2.11 15.91
N VAL A 522 -25.83 1.78 14.75
CA VAL A 522 -27.26 1.53 14.61
C VAL A 522 -27.51 0.03 14.45
N VAL A 523 -28.34 -0.53 15.32
CA VAL A 523 -28.74 -1.94 15.31
C VAL A 523 -30.21 -2.02 14.93
N THR A 524 -30.53 -2.75 13.86
CA THR A 524 -31.92 -3.02 13.49
C THR A 524 -32.50 -4.07 14.43
N LEU A 525 -33.62 -3.72 15.09
CA LEU A 525 -34.28 -4.61 16.02
C LEU A 525 -35.11 -5.68 15.29
N PRO A 526 -35.21 -6.90 15.83
CA PRO A 526 -36.01 -7.96 15.23
C PRO A 526 -37.49 -7.59 15.15
N HIS A 527 -38.17 -8.17 14.16
CA HIS A 527 -39.63 -8.11 14.08
C HIS A 527 -40.24 -8.99 15.17
N VAL A 528 -41.39 -8.58 15.70
CA VAL A 528 -42.12 -9.33 16.71
C VAL A 528 -43.50 -9.73 16.18
N ILE A 529 -43.91 -10.96 16.45
CA ILE A 529 -45.25 -11.44 16.08
C ILE A 529 -46.23 -10.94 17.14
N VAL A 530 -47.28 -10.25 16.70
CA VAL A 530 -48.30 -9.66 17.58
C VAL A 530 -49.60 -10.43 17.43
N GLU A 531 -50.10 -10.99 18.53
CA GLU A 531 -51.37 -11.71 18.57
C GLU A 531 -52.43 -10.88 19.31
N SER A 532 -53.66 -10.87 18.79
CA SER A 532 -54.79 -10.27 19.50
C SER A 532 -55.32 -11.24 20.55
N ILE A 533 -55.52 -10.74 21.77
CA ILE A 533 -56.16 -11.53 22.83
C ILE A 533 -57.67 -11.29 22.74
N PRO A 534 -58.50 -12.36 22.69
CA PRO A 534 -59.94 -12.22 22.57
C PRO A 534 -60.64 -11.83 23.90
N LEU A 535 -59.99 -12.11 25.04
CA LEU A 535 -60.53 -11.81 26.36
C LEU A 535 -59.40 -11.36 27.30
N HIS A 536 -59.42 -10.10 27.73
CA HIS A 536 -58.50 -9.59 28.73
C HIS A 536 -59.03 -9.90 30.14
N VAL A 537 -58.17 -10.44 31.00
CA VAL A 537 -58.57 -10.84 32.36
C VAL A 537 -57.66 -10.17 33.38
N ASN A 538 -58.24 -9.36 34.26
CA ASN A 538 -57.53 -8.75 35.38
C ASN A 538 -58.06 -9.31 36.70
N ALA A 539 -57.19 -9.44 37.70
CA ALA A 539 -57.54 -9.90 39.04
C ALA A 539 -57.20 -8.83 40.08
N ASP A 540 -58.23 -8.33 40.76
CA ASP A 540 -58.10 -7.47 41.93
C ASP A 540 -58.14 -8.35 43.20
N LEU A 541 -57.00 -8.44 43.88
CA LEU A 541 -56.83 -9.19 45.12
C LEU A 541 -56.03 -8.36 46.13
N PRO A 542 -56.31 -8.53 47.44
CA PRO A 542 -55.51 -7.93 48.50
C PRO A 542 -54.03 -8.33 48.41
N PRO A 543 -53.09 -7.50 48.91
CA PRO A 543 -51.65 -7.76 48.82
C PRO A 543 -51.19 -9.00 49.61
N PHE A 544 -51.95 -9.42 50.61
CA PHE A 544 -51.70 -10.64 51.38
C PHE A 544 -53.01 -11.20 51.96
N GLY A 545 -53.04 -12.50 52.22
CA GLY A 545 -54.09 -13.14 53.01
C GLY A 545 -53.68 -13.34 54.47
N ARG A 546 -54.63 -13.72 55.33
CA ARG A 546 -54.39 -14.21 56.69
C ARG A 546 -55.13 -15.52 56.89
N VAL A 547 -54.50 -16.45 57.60
CA VAL A 547 -55.12 -17.74 57.92
C VAL A 547 -56.44 -17.49 58.65
N ARG A 548 -57.51 -18.14 58.16
CA ARG A 548 -58.88 -18.08 58.70
C ARG A 548 -59.58 -16.72 58.59
N GLU A 549 -59.11 -15.83 57.72
CA GLU A 549 -59.79 -14.57 57.38
C GLU A 549 -60.30 -14.57 55.94
N SER A 550 -61.35 -13.79 55.63
CA SER A 550 -61.88 -13.67 54.27
C SER A 550 -60.94 -12.88 53.36
N LEU A 551 -60.64 -13.42 52.18
CA LEU A 551 -59.83 -12.83 51.13
C LEU A 551 -60.73 -12.62 49.88
N PRO A 552 -61.36 -11.45 49.71
CA PRO A 552 -62.15 -11.16 48.53
C PRO A 552 -61.25 -11.01 47.29
N VAL A 553 -61.62 -11.65 46.19
CA VAL A 553 -60.94 -11.59 44.89
C VAL A 553 -61.96 -11.25 43.82
N ARG A 554 -61.65 -10.26 42.98
CA ARG A 554 -62.48 -9.86 41.84
C ARG A 554 -61.75 -10.17 40.55
N TYR A 555 -62.39 -10.89 39.65
CA TYR A 555 -61.91 -11.05 38.28
C TYR A 555 -62.73 -10.17 37.34
N HIS A 556 -62.05 -9.37 36.53
CA HIS A 556 -62.64 -8.55 35.48
C HIS A 556 -62.32 -9.19 34.13
N LEU A 557 -63.35 -9.67 33.44
CA LEU A 557 -63.24 -10.33 32.13
C LEU A 557 -63.75 -9.36 31.07
N GLN A 558 -62.84 -8.76 30.30
CA GLN A 558 -63.18 -7.80 29.27
C GLN A 558 -63.10 -8.42 27.88
N ASN A 559 -64.19 -8.37 27.13
CA ASN A 559 -64.21 -8.77 25.73
C ASN A 559 -63.64 -7.66 24.85
N THR A 560 -62.48 -7.94 24.27
CA THR A 560 -61.73 -7.02 23.40
C THR A 560 -62.01 -7.25 21.92
N THR A 561 -62.91 -8.17 21.57
CA THR A 561 -63.31 -8.46 20.18
C THR A 561 -64.59 -7.72 19.79
N ASP A 562 -64.79 -7.56 18.48
CA ASP A 562 -66.04 -7.03 17.91
C ASP A 562 -67.20 -8.04 17.91
N LEU A 563 -67.00 -9.23 18.46
CA LEU A 563 -67.97 -10.33 18.49
C LEU A 563 -68.38 -10.67 19.92
N VAL A 564 -69.63 -11.09 20.11
CA VAL A 564 -70.08 -11.62 21.40
C VAL A 564 -69.30 -12.91 21.71
N GLN A 565 -68.71 -12.98 22.91
CA GLN A 565 -67.99 -14.16 23.38
C GLN A 565 -68.88 -15.02 24.28
N ASP A 566 -69.02 -16.30 23.91
CA ASP A 566 -69.59 -17.34 24.75
C ASP A 566 -68.47 -17.90 25.64
N VAL A 567 -68.51 -17.59 26.93
CA VAL A 567 -67.45 -17.90 27.88
C VAL A 567 -67.95 -18.95 28.86
N GLU A 568 -67.21 -20.06 28.98
CA GLU A 568 -67.39 -21.04 30.04
C GLU A 568 -66.26 -20.90 31.05
N ILE A 569 -66.62 -20.72 32.33
CA ILE A 569 -65.70 -20.43 33.41
C ILE A 569 -65.87 -21.49 34.48
N SER A 570 -64.76 -22.03 34.98
CA SER A 570 -64.74 -22.93 36.11
C SER A 570 -63.58 -22.59 37.06
N VAL A 571 -63.77 -22.84 38.35
CA VAL A 571 -62.73 -22.65 39.37
C VAL A 571 -62.33 -24.00 39.94
N GLU A 572 -61.06 -24.33 39.80
CA GLU A 572 -60.48 -25.51 40.44
C GLU A 572 -60.09 -25.19 41.88
N PRO A 573 -60.47 -26.04 42.84
CA PRO A 573 -60.16 -25.83 44.25
C PRO A 573 -58.66 -25.95 44.51
N SER A 574 -58.19 -25.26 45.56
CA SER A 574 -56.82 -25.37 46.08
C SER A 574 -56.89 -25.92 47.51
N ASP A 575 -56.01 -26.85 47.87
CA ASP A 575 -55.98 -27.43 49.23
C ASP A 575 -55.68 -26.36 50.31
N ALA A 576 -55.09 -25.23 49.91
CA ALA A 576 -54.76 -24.12 50.79
C ALA A 576 -55.94 -23.16 51.04
N PHE A 577 -57.03 -23.25 50.28
CA PHE A 577 -58.15 -22.29 50.34
C PHE A 577 -59.50 -22.99 50.25
N MET A 578 -60.41 -22.63 51.15
CA MET A 578 -61.83 -22.75 50.85
C MET A 578 -62.27 -21.53 50.03
N PHE A 579 -63.31 -21.66 49.21
CA PHE A 579 -63.86 -20.50 48.50
C PHE A 579 -65.39 -20.50 48.48
N SER A 580 -65.97 -19.31 48.42
CA SER A 580 -67.38 -19.10 48.10
C SER A 580 -67.51 -18.28 46.82
N GLY A 581 -68.26 -18.81 45.85
CA GLY A 581 -68.51 -18.20 44.54
C GLY A 581 -69.05 -19.25 43.56
N LEU A 582 -69.30 -18.84 42.31
CA LEU A 582 -69.79 -19.75 41.28
C LEU A 582 -68.67 -20.70 40.83
N LYS A 583 -68.75 -21.98 41.20
CA LYS A 583 -67.73 -22.97 40.82
C LYS A 583 -67.65 -23.19 39.30
N GLN A 584 -68.78 -23.13 38.61
CA GLN A 584 -68.86 -23.21 37.15
C GLN A 584 -70.01 -22.33 36.66
N ILE A 585 -69.77 -21.56 35.61
CA ILE A 585 -70.78 -20.71 34.97
C ILE A 585 -70.52 -20.59 33.47
N ARG A 586 -71.59 -20.50 32.69
CA ARG A 586 -71.56 -20.12 31.29
C ARG A 586 -72.29 -18.80 31.10
N LEU A 587 -71.64 -17.84 30.46
CA LEU A 587 -72.17 -16.50 30.24
C LEU A 587 -71.76 -15.94 28.88
N ARG A 588 -72.40 -14.84 28.48
CA ARG A 588 -72.09 -14.12 27.24
C ARG A 588 -71.58 -12.72 27.55
N ILE A 589 -70.41 -12.37 27.03
CA ILE A 589 -69.82 -11.03 27.18
C ILE A 589 -69.96 -10.30 25.84
N LEU A 590 -70.64 -9.15 25.83
CA LEU A 590 -70.85 -8.34 24.63
C LEU A 590 -69.53 -7.68 24.17
N PRO A 591 -69.38 -7.34 22.88
CA PRO A 591 -68.21 -6.63 22.36
C PRO A 591 -67.86 -5.39 23.17
N GLY A 592 -66.59 -5.23 23.55
CA GLY A 592 -66.10 -4.08 24.32
C GLY A 592 -66.56 -4.02 25.78
N THR A 593 -67.43 -4.92 26.24
CA THR A 593 -67.93 -4.91 27.63
C THR A 593 -67.07 -5.75 28.56
N ALA A 594 -67.12 -5.43 29.86
CA ALA A 594 -66.48 -6.21 30.90
C ALA A 594 -67.53 -6.89 31.79
N GLN A 595 -67.24 -8.12 32.21
CA GLN A 595 -68.01 -8.87 33.18
C GLN A 595 -67.18 -9.06 34.44
N GLU A 596 -67.75 -8.74 35.59
CA GLU A 596 -67.10 -8.93 36.88
C GLU A 596 -67.53 -10.24 37.53
N MET A 597 -66.58 -10.89 38.21
CA MET A 597 -66.81 -12.07 39.03
C MET A 597 -66.19 -11.89 40.41
N LEU A 598 -67.00 -12.13 41.44
CA LEU A 598 -66.58 -12.00 42.84
C LEU A 598 -66.45 -13.38 43.47
N TYR A 599 -65.30 -13.63 44.08
CA TYR A 599 -65.02 -14.81 44.89
C TYR A 599 -64.51 -14.38 46.26
N ASN A 600 -64.92 -15.07 47.33
CA ASN A 600 -64.29 -14.91 48.63
C ASN A 600 -63.49 -16.18 48.92
N PHE A 601 -62.17 -16.05 48.96
CA PHE A 601 -61.26 -17.11 49.35
C PHE A 601 -61.04 -17.08 50.86
N TYR A 602 -60.77 -18.25 51.45
CA TYR A 602 -60.60 -18.43 52.88
C TYR A 602 -59.34 -19.26 53.11
N PRO A 603 -58.19 -18.63 53.42
CA PRO A 603 -56.90 -19.29 53.52
C PRO A 603 -56.84 -20.23 54.74
N LEU A 604 -56.41 -21.47 54.53
CA LEU A 604 -56.27 -22.52 55.56
C LEU A 604 -54.82 -22.68 56.04
N MET A 605 -53.84 -22.37 55.19
CA MET A 605 -52.41 -22.56 55.46
C MET A 605 -51.65 -21.23 55.33
N ALA A 606 -50.63 -21.04 56.17
CA ALA A 606 -49.73 -19.87 56.10
C ALA A 606 -48.60 -20.09 55.08
N GLY A 607 -47.91 -19.03 54.68
CA GLY A 607 -46.82 -19.05 53.70
C GLY A 607 -47.27 -18.64 52.28
N CYS A 608 -46.42 -18.89 51.28
CA CYS A 608 -46.79 -18.65 49.87
C CYS A 608 -47.70 -19.78 49.38
N GLN A 609 -48.97 -19.49 49.16
CA GLN A 609 -49.99 -20.48 48.83
C GLN A 609 -50.54 -20.26 47.42
N GLN A 610 -50.82 -21.36 46.72
CA GLN A 610 -51.42 -21.33 45.37
C GLN A 610 -52.91 -20.98 45.45
N LEU A 611 -53.31 -19.96 44.71
CA LEU A 611 -54.71 -19.53 44.62
C LEU A 611 -55.55 -20.60 43.88
N PRO A 612 -56.86 -20.71 44.17
CA PRO A 612 -57.79 -21.47 43.34
C PRO A 612 -57.66 -21.08 41.86
N SER A 613 -57.54 -22.06 40.97
CA SER A 613 -57.19 -21.83 39.56
C SER A 613 -58.43 -21.56 38.71
N LEU A 614 -58.49 -20.37 38.12
CA LEU A 614 -59.55 -19.97 37.19
C LEU A 614 -59.29 -20.57 35.80
N HIS A 615 -60.24 -21.33 35.28
CA HIS A 615 -60.24 -21.90 33.94
C HIS A 615 -61.30 -21.20 33.11
N ILE A 616 -60.90 -20.68 31.95
CA ILE A 616 -61.80 -19.99 31.01
C ILE A 616 -61.66 -20.66 29.65
N SER A 617 -62.79 -21.09 29.10
CA SER A 617 -62.89 -21.66 27.75
C SER A 617 -63.72 -20.74 26.86
N LEU A 618 -63.14 -20.36 25.72
CA LEU A 618 -63.79 -19.55 24.69
C LEU A 618 -64.16 -20.44 23.50
N LEU A 619 -65.45 -20.66 23.27
CA LEU A 619 -65.92 -21.57 22.21
C LEU A 619 -65.49 -21.14 20.81
N ARG A 620 -65.33 -19.83 20.57
CA ARG A 620 -64.90 -19.26 19.29
C ARG A 620 -63.38 -19.19 19.13
N PHE A 621 -62.64 -19.28 20.23
CA PHE A 621 -61.19 -19.15 20.28
C PHE A 621 -60.57 -20.28 21.09
N PRO A 622 -60.52 -21.52 20.54
CA PRO A 622 -59.95 -22.66 21.26
C PRO A 622 -58.45 -22.49 21.57
N GLY A 623 -57.78 -21.52 20.91
CA GLY A 623 -56.40 -21.14 21.21
C GLY A 623 -56.21 -20.31 22.49
N PHE A 624 -57.28 -19.84 23.14
CA PHE A 624 -57.19 -19.19 24.45
C PHE A 624 -56.94 -20.24 25.53
N THR A 625 -55.67 -20.47 25.87
CA THR A 625 -55.26 -21.52 26.80
C THR A 625 -55.17 -21.02 28.24
N HIS A 626 -55.24 -21.94 29.21
CA HIS A 626 -54.97 -21.64 30.61
C HIS A 626 -53.53 -21.10 30.85
N GLN A 627 -52.57 -21.48 30.00
CA GLN A 627 -51.20 -20.93 30.06
C GLN A 627 -51.17 -19.43 29.74
N LEU A 628 -51.96 -18.99 28.75
CA LEU A 628 -52.13 -17.58 28.44
C LEU A 628 -52.81 -16.83 29.60
N LEU A 629 -53.85 -17.41 30.20
CA LEU A 629 -54.53 -16.81 31.34
C LEU A 629 -53.62 -16.59 32.55
N ARG A 630 -52.73 -17.54 32.87
CA ARG A 630 -51.73 -17.43 33.96
C ARG A 630 -50.74 -16.27 33.78
N ARG A 631 -50.61 -15.72 32.57
CA ARG A 631 -49.80 -14.51 32.34
C ARG A 631 -50.45 -13.26 32.93
N PHE A 632 -51.78 -13.19 32.93
CA PHE A 632 -52.54 -11.99 33.35
C PHE A 632 -52.95 -11.98 34.82
N ILE A 633 -53.11 -13.14 35.44
CA ILE A 633 -53.52 -13.25 36.84
C ILE A 633 -52.41 -13.85 37.71
N PRO A 634 -52.31 -13.46 38.99
CA PRO A 634 -51.39 -14.10 39.93
C PRO A 634 -51.83 -15.53 40.23
N THR A 635 -50.86 -16.43 40.36
CA THR A 635 -51.07 -17.85 40.68
C THR A 635 -50.95 -18.14 42.17
N SER A 636 -50.27 -17.27 42.93
CA SER A 636 -50.03 -17.45 44.35
C SER A 636 -50.12 -16.13 45.11
N ILE A 637 -50.39 -16.23 46.41
CA ILE A 637 -50.44 -15.11 47.34
C ILE A 637 -49.75 -15.51 48.65
N PHE A 638 -49.12 -14.55 49.32
CA PHE A 638 -48.58 -14.76 50.66
C PHE A 638 -49.69 -14.69 51.71
N VAL A 639 -49.82 -15.74 52.52
CA VAL A 639 -50.77 -15.85 53.62
C VAL A 639 -50.03 -15.76 54.95
N LYS A 640 -50.31 -14.70 55.71
CA LYS A 640 -49.76 -14.51 57.05
C LYS A 640 -50.38 -15.51 58.03
N PRO A 641 -49.61 -16.02 59.01
CA PRO A 641 -50.18 -16.83 60.09
C PRO A 641 -51.21 -16.02 60.86
N GLN A 642 -52.12 -16.73 61.53
CA GLN A 642 -53.04 -16.08 62.45
C GLN A 642 -52.23 -15.43 63.56
N GLY A 643 -52.33 -14.11 63.71
CA GLY A 643 -51.70 -13.41 64.82
C GLY A 643 -52.24 -13.97 66.13
N ARG A 644 -51.37 -14.18 67.13
CA ARG A 644 -51.86 -14.41 68.49
C ARG A 644 -52.70 -13.20 68.88
N LEU A 645 -53.97 -13.42 69.24
CA LEU A 645 -54.67 -12.45 70.08
C LEU A 645 -53.78 -12.28 71.31
N VAL A 646 -53.41 -11.05 71.63
CA VAL A 646 -52.79 -10.76 72.91
C VAL A 646 -53.87 -11.12 73.93
N ASP A 647 -53.74 -12.28 74.58
CA ASP A 647 -54.47 -12.53 75.80
C ASP A 647 -54.04 -11.43 76.77
N ASP A 648 -54.93 -10.49 77.05
CA ASP A 648 -54.80 -9.48 78.12
C ASP A 648 -54.71 -10.12 79.54
N ALA A 649 -54.42 -11.43 79.63
CA ALA A 649 -54.40 -12.21 80.85
C ALA A 649 -53.10 -13.05 81.03
N SER A 650 -52.00 -12.75 80.35
CA SER A 650 -50.73 -13.50 80.54
C SER A 650 -49.47 -12.67 80.78
N ILE A 651 -49.60 -11.46 81.33
CA ILE A 651 -48.49 -10.77 82.01
C ILE A 651 -48.87 -10.53 83.46
N ALA A 652 -48.96 -11.60 84.24
CA ALA A 652 -48.78 -11.54 85.68
C ALA A 652 -48.24 -12.88 86.20
N ALA A 653 -47.04 -12.77 86.78
CA ALA A 653 -46.36 -13.73 87.66
C ALA A 653 -45.46 -14.81 87.01
N ALA A 654 -44.18 -14.63 87.35
CA ALA A 654 -43.19 -15.63 87.78
C ALA A 654 -42.63 -16.63 86.75
#